data_AF-R7M6V6-F1
#
_entry.id   AF-R7M6V6-F1
#
_cell.length_a   1.000
_cell.length_b   1.000
_cell.length_c   1.000
_cell.angle_alpha   90.00
_cell.angle_beta   90.00
_cell.angle_gamma   90.00
#
_symmetry.space_group_name_H-M   'P 1'
#
loop_
_entity.id
_entity.type
_entity.pdbx_description
1 polymer ?
#
loop_
_entity_poly.entity_id
_entity_poly.type
_entity_poly.pdbx_seq_one_letter_code
_entity_poly.pdbx_strand_id
1 'polypeptide(L)'
;MRKINKRKITIIILLIIMLIIEILAFSFSRAEKVKEIQVSIKDTSGNLEIQTIELNATDSGESGYYITLPEEVGNKQIISYTFDTKNSNTNDTNKTENSIQNEEEKTEADNKNTAVENNNEVKITSKKPGDKVYLTEAELENAKISLNAKFDTKEKDGDLLYNTKITEVIENNQVTVKGYMPQNATLSVEVKTEDDIKEQLKDYINKSVSLKVAYDIKIVSDGKKYEPNTLDEDIQVTILGIDSIDDNNQKYKIIHIDENNKTEEIKKTEINGNSILFNTNTFSIYAVLLDETMSLANIATYARTAAVLSAEKSTWDGTVATGFKYGDGTQANPYLITNAKELAYLRDQVNNGTTYENTFFQLTTDIDLNSMAWMPIGNNTNSFRGTFDGAGHIISNIQITISALATSVTSYGFFGSVGGGNSTCTIKNVEFDSIQISITARGTTRNNNTTKGYHIGIVAGTVYKNTAIVNNIVKNCTIDDTNTITIRNSSYQFAVGGIAGYVSNTSSSETDPGAGQRYSIENCFADVEIAIDATLRNNTLSNAGQYAIGGIVGIIRSQPVWPSNCLYVGSINGNGFIGPIFGYLRNSTAYTSTYNFATLWNGNDAGNLTMDSYFNSYSAKGTYFTQSVTSGTSNQRRSNTTNNIGYVQGVNKGIYQSDISTMLSTFNNYAGSDYLKWKYTNGTFSFIKRFNTSIDDSNAPTYKVITDNQYSSNLTYKWYINDVIDESLTGDSITKEMSWESEYNIEVLVYDGKYYSVAAFAIPRLTIEIEFDIDNNNDKVTARLTRNSLTLC
;
A
#
# COMPACT_ATOMS: atom_id res chain seq x y z
N MET A 1 32.84 -6.70 66.64
CA MET A 1 31.49 -7.19 67.06
C MET A 1 30.51 -6.02 67.07
N ARG A 2 29.73 -5.84 65.99
CA ARG A 2 28.60 -4.89 66.00
C ARG A 2 27.48 -5.50 66.85
N LYS A 3 27.06 -4.82 67.92
CA LYS A 3 25.90 -5.21 68.75
C LYS A 3 24.66 -5.29 67.85
N ILE A 4 24.25 -6.50 67.51
CA ILE A 4 22.98 -6.76 66.83
C ILE A 4 21.85 -6.37 67.80
N ASN A 5 20.99 -5.47 67.34
CA ASN A 5 19.93 -4.88 68.14
C ASN A 5 18.87 -5.95 68.45
N LYS A 6 18.91 -6.51 69.67
CA LYS A 6 18.03 -7.60 70.14
C LYS A 6 16.55 -7.33 69.85
N ARG A 7 16.11 -6.07 69.84
CA ARG A 7 14.71 -5.68 69.52
C ARG A 7 14.30 -6.02 68.08
N LYS A 8 15.19 -5.92 67.09
CA LYS A 8 14.85 -6.24 65.69
C LYS A 8 14.72 -7.74 65.46
N ILE A 9 15.52 -8.56 66.15
CA ILE A 9 15.41 -10.03 66.09
C ILE A 9 14.10 -10.48 66.74
N THR A 10 13.71 -9.92 67.89
CA THR A 10 12.46 -10.29 68.57
C THR A 10 11.22 -9.97 67.74
N ILE A 11 11.21 -8.84 67.02
CA ILE A 11 10.08 -8.47 66.14
C ILE A 11 9.98 -9.42 64.94
N ILE A 12 11.11 -9.80 64.34
CA ILE A 12 11.12 -10.74 63.21
C ILE A 12 10.66 -12.13 63.65
N ILE A 13 11.08 -12.59 64.83
CA ILE A 13 10.64 -13.87 65.39
C ILE A 13 9.12 -13.84 65.69
N LEU A 14 8.59 -12.75 66.24
CA LEU A 14 7.15 -12.61 66.49
C LEU A 14 6.33 -12.59 65.20
N LEU A 15 6.82 -11.93 64.14
CA LEU A 15 6.15 -11.92 62.83
C LEU A 15 6.18 -13.31 62.18
N ILE A 16 7.29 -14.04 62.28
CA ILE A 16 7.39 -15.42 61.77
C ILE A 16 6.46 -16.36 62.57
N ILE A 17 6.36 -16.19 63.89
CA ILE A 17 5.45 -16.98 64.73
C ILE A 17 3.99 -16.65 64.41
N MET A 18 3.62 -15.38 64.19
CA MET A 18 2.25 -15.04 63.77
C MET A 18 1.92 -15.59 62.39
N LEU A 19 2.86 -15.53 61.43
CA LEU A 19 2.69 -16.14 60.11
C LEU A 19 2.53 -17.66 60.20
N ILE A 20 3.31 -18.33 61.06
CA ILE A 20 3.21 -19.78 61.29
C ILE A 20 1.90 -20.14 62.00
N ILE A 21 1.43 -19.33 62.94
CA ILE A 21 0.13 -19.53 63.60
C ILE A 21 -1.02 -19.28 62.63
N GLU A 22 -0.94 -18.31 61.73
CA GLU A 22 -1.94 -18.10 60.67
C GLU A 22 -1.94 -19.26 59.67
N ILE A 23 -0.77 -19.75 59.25
CA ILE A 23 -0.63 -20.90 58.36
C ILE A 23 -1.13 -22.20 59.05
N LEU A 24 -0.86 -22.39 60.34
CA LEU A 24 -1.37 -23.51 61.13
C LEU A 24 -2.87 -23.38 61.41
N ALA A 25 -3.39 -22.18 61.67
CA ALA A 25 -4.82 -21.94 61.83
C ALA A 25 -5.58 -22.13 60.51
N PHE A 26 -4.95 -21.84 59.36
CA PHE A 26 -5.49 -22.16 58.04
C PHE A 26 -5.42 -23.66 57.71
N SER A 27 -4.38 -24.37 58.15
CA SER A 27 -4.22 -25.80 57.88
C SER A 27 -5.06 -26.71 58.79
N PHE A 28 -5.37 -26.28 60.02
CA PHE A 28 -6.23 -27.02 60.96
C PHE A 28 -7.74 -26.71 60.85
N SER A 29 -8.18 -25.81 59.96
CA SER A 29 -9.59 -25.46 59.75
C SER A 29 -10.30 -26.29 58.67
N ARG A 30 -9.55 -26.99 57.80
CA ARG A 30 -10.13 -27.76 56.66
C ARG A 30 -10.09 -29.28 56.78
N ALA A 31 -9.35 -29.85 57.72
CA ALA A 31 -9.19 -31.29 57.84
C ALA A 31 -10.26 -31.91 58.77
N GLU A 32 -11.51 -32.04 58.27
CA GLU A 32 -12.50 -33.11 58.64
C GLU A 32 -13.94 -32.88 58.12
N LYS A 33 -14.23 -31.84 57.30
CA LYS A 33 -15.62 -31.50 56.90
C LYS A 33 -16.04 -31.88 55.46
N VAL A 34 -15.25 -32.69 54.76
CA VAL A 34 -15.56 -33.13 53.39
C VAL A 34 -15.33 -34.64 53.24
N LYS A 35 -16.28 -35.36 52.64
CA LYS A 35 -16.18 -36.79 52.29
C LYS A 35 -16.47 -36.98 50.80
N GLU A 36 -15.69 -37.80 50.12
CA GLU A 36 -15.90 -38.13 48.71
C GLU A 36 -16.97 -39.22 48.56
N ILE A 37 -17.92 -39.01 47.65
CA ILE A 37 -19.09 -39.88 47.42
C ILE A 37 -19.17 -40.24 45.94
N GLN A 38 -19.30 -41.53 45.66
CA GLN A 38 -19.58 -42.04 44.32
C GLN A 38 -21.07 -41.92 44.01
N VAL A 39 -21.40 -41.11 43.01
CA VAL A 39 -22.76 -40.84 42.55
C VAL A 39 -23.01 -41.57 41.25
N SER A 40 -23.94 -42.53 41.26
CA SER A 40 -24.41 -43.22 40.05
C SER A 40 -25.60 -42.48 39.45
N ILE A 41 -25.47 -42.01 38.22
CA ILE A 41 -26.46 -41.19 37.53
C ILE A 41 -27.10 -42.02 36.42
N LYS A 42 -28.40 -42.27 36.58
CA LYS A 42 -29.21 -43.03 35.64
C LYS A 42 -30.04 -42.08 34.79
N ASP A 43 -29.94 -42.20 33.48
CA ASP A 43 -30.80 -41.45 32.57
C ASP A 43 -32.26 -41.94 32.69
N THR A 44 -33.16 -41.00 32.98
CA THR A 44 -34.60 -41.24 33.08
C THR A 44 -35.20 -41.77 31.79
N SER A 45 -34.63 -41.45 30.63
CA SER A 45 -35.07 -41.97 29.33
C SER A 45 -34.52 -43.37 29.00
N GLY A 46 -33.51 -43.84 29.75
CA GLY A 46 -32.86 -45.13 29.55
C GLY A 46 -31.96 -45.23 28.31
N ASN A 47 -31.69 -44.11 27.63
CA ASN A 47 -30.93 -44.07 26.40
C ASN A 47 -29.42 -43.98 26.64
N LEU A 48 -29.00 -43.46 27.79
CA LEU A 48 -27.59 -43.42 28.21
C LEU A 48 -27.26 -44.53 29.21
N GLU A 49 -26.04 -45.06 29.13
CA GLU A 49 -25.49 -45.94 30.17
C GLU A 49 -25.36 -45.21 31.51
N ILE A 50 -25.40 -45.97 32.61
CA ILE A 50 -25.26 -45.40 33.97
C ILE A 50 -23.86 -44.81 34.10
N GLN A 51 -23.79 -43.51 34.41
CA GLN A 51 -22.53 -42.81 34.61
C GLN A 51 -22.21 -42.73 36.11
N THR A 52 -20.97 -43.05 36.51
CA THR A 52 -20.51 -42.91 37.89
C THR A 52 -19.54 -41.74 37.98
N ILE A 53 -19.83 -40.78 38.85
CA ILE A 53 -18.98 -39.61 39.12
C ILE A 53 -18.63 -39.53 40.61
N GLU A 54 -17.54 -38.86 40.94
CA GLU A 54 -17.14 -38.61 42.33
C GLU A 54 -17.44 -37.16 42.71
N LEU A 55 -18.21 -36.96 43.78
CA LEU A 55 -18.58 -35.64 44.29
C LEU A 55 -18.18 -35.50 45.76
N ASN A 56 -17.80 -34.28 46.14
CA ASN A 56 -17.48 -33.95 47.52
C ASN A 56 -18.75 -33.63 48.31
N ALA A 57 -19.04 -34.44 49.31
CA ALA A 57 -20.07 -34.17 50.31
C ALA A 57 -19.52 -33.26 51.41
N THR A 58 -20.18 -32.14 51.64
CA THR A 58 -19.78 -31.12 52.61
C THR A 58 -20.64 -31.20 53.86
N ASP A 59 -20.01 -31.18 55.03
CA ASP A 59 -20.71 -31.14 56.32
C ASP A 59 -21.34 -29.76 56.56
N SER A 60 -22.67 -29.70 56.70
CA SER A 60 -23.39 -28.47 57.07
C SER A 60 -23.72 -28.39 58.57
N GLY A 61 -23.15 -29.25 59.41
CA GLY A 61 -23.46 -29.31 60.84
C GLY A 61 -24.73 -30.10 61.13
N GLU A 62 -25.71 -29.49 61.78
CA GLU A 62 -26.93 -30.19 62.25
C GLU A 62 -27.76 -30.80 61.11
N SER A 63 -27.74 -30.22 59.90
CA SER A 63 -28.45 -30.76 58.73
C SER A 63 -27.74 -31.93 58.03
N GLY A 64 -26.50 -32.28 58.42
CA GLY A 64 -25.73 -33.41 57.90
C GLY A 64 -24.88 -33.10 56.66
N TYR A 65 -24.34 -34.14 56.01
CA TYR A 65 -23.53 -34.00 54.80
C TYR A 65 -24.41 -33.87 53.55
N TYR A 66 -24.05 -32.97 52.64
CA TYR A 66 -24.74 -32.79 51.36
C TYR A 66 -23.79 -32.76 50.17
N ILE A 67 -24.29 -33.20 49.01
CA ILE A 67 -23.66 -32.97 47.71
C ILE A 67 -24.39 -31.85 46.95
N THR A 68 -23.66 -31.09 46.15
CA THR A 68 -24.25 -30.13 45.20
C THR A 68 -24.40 -30.82 43.85
N LEU A 69 -25.61 -30.78 43.28
CA LEU A 69 -25.91 -31.45 42.02
C LEU A 69 -25.21 -30.77 40.84
N PRO A 70 -24.50 -31.52 39.98
CA PRO A 70 -23.78 -30.92 38.86
C PRO A 70 -24.71 -30.48 37.74
N GLU A 71 -24.29 -29.47 36.98
CA GLU A 71 -25.00 -28.97 35.79
C GLU A 71 -24.82 -29.88 34.56
N GLU A 72 -23.71 -30.62 34.54
CA GLU A 72 -23.31 -31.48 33.43
C GLU A 72 -22.76 -32.81 33.97
N VAL A 73 -23.04 -33.90 33.28
CA VAL A 73 -22.49 -35.23 33.61
C VAL A 73 -21.92 -35.83 32.34
N GLY A 74 -20.65 -36.21 32.40
CA GLY A 74 -19.86 -36.48 31.20
C GLY A 74 -19.68 -35.19 30.41
N ASN A 75 -20.37 -35.09 29.28
CA ASN A 75 -20.38 -33.91 28.41
C ASN A 75 -21.80 -33.36 28.14
N LYS A 76 -22.83 -33.84 28.85
CA LYS A 76 -24.24 -33.54 28.55
C LYS A 76 -24.88 -32.72 29.67
N GLN A 77 -25.68 -31.72 29.29
CA GLN A 77 -26.39 -30.86 30.23
C GLN A 77 -27.61 -31.56 30.85
N ILE A 78 -27.87 -31.27 32.12
CA ILE A 78 -29.00 -31.85 32.87
C ILE A 78 -30.03 -30.77 33.18
N ILE A 79 -31.31 -31.09 32.92
CA ILE A 79 -32.45 -30.22 33.24
C ILE A 79 -32.87 -30.42 34.69
N SER A 80 -32.92 -31.67 35.15
CA SER A 80 -33.38 -32.00 36.51
C SER A 80 -32.90 -33.35 37.00
N TYR A 81 -32.92 -33.52 38.32
CA TYR A 81 -32.67 -34.77 39.02
C TYR A 81 -33.91 -35.22 39.77
N THR A 82 -34.13 -36.53 39.81
CA THR A 82 -35.18 -37.18 40.58
C THR A 82 -34.61 -38.36 41.35
N PHE A 83 -35.10 -38.58 42.55
CA PHE A 83 -34.69 -39.69 43.41
C PHE A 83 -35.87 -40.09 44.30
N ASP A 84 -35.90 -41.37 44.71
CA ASP A 84 -36.99 -41.89 45.53
C ASP A 84 -36.99 -41.19 46.90
N THR A 85 -38.17 -40.73 47.33
CA THR A 85 -38.32 -40.14 48.66
C THR A 85 -38.05 -41.19 49.73
N LYS A 86 -37.12 -40.86 50.62
CA LYS A 86 -36.71 -41.72 51.73
C LYS A 86 -37.86 -41.82 52.73
N ASN A 87 -38.42 -43.03 52.87
CA ASN A 87 -39.48 -43.34 53.80
C ASN A 87 -38.96 -43.17 55.24
N SER A 88 -39.47 -42.17 55.96
CA SER A 88 -39.17 -41.96 57.38
C SER A 88 -39.83 -43.07 58.19
N ASN A 89 -39.03 -44.00 58.69
CA ASN A 89 -39.42 -44.91 59.77
C ASN A 89 -38.19 -45.18 60.63
N THR A 90 -37.84 -44.23 61.49
CA THR A 90 -37.47 -44.44 62.90
C THR A 90 -37.23 -43.08 63.54
N ASN A 91 -37.79 -42.92 64.75
CA ASN A 91 -37.71 -41.72 65.58
C ASN A 91 -36.26 -41.21 65.72
N ASP A 92 -35.96 -40.05 65.14
CA ASP A 92 -35.03 -39.11 65.77
C ASP A 92 -35.31 -37.67 65.31
N THR A 93 -35.48 -36.81 66.30
CA THR A 93 -35.71 -35.37 66.16
C THR A 93 -34.49 -34.69 65.55
N ASN A 94 -34.74 -33.87 64.53
CA ASN A 94 -33.83 -33.00 63.77
C ASN A 94 -33.10 -33.64 62.58
N LYS A 95 -33.77 -33.65 61.41
CA LYS A 95 -33.19 -33.50 60.05
C LYS A 95 -34.31 -33.51 59.00
N THR A 96 -34.81 -32.34 58.61
CA THR A 96 -35.81 -32.24 57.53
C THR A 96 -35.59 -30.97 56.72
N GLU A 97 -34.87 -31.05 55.60
CA GLU A 97 -34.68 -29.90 54.67
C GLU A 97 -34.72 -30.29 53.18
N ASN A 98 -35.38 -31.41 52.82
CA ASN A 98 -35.63 -31.75 51.41
C ASN A 98 -37.10 -31.55 50.97
N SER A 99 -37.90 -30.78 51.70
CA SER A 99 -39.28 -30.41 51.30
C SER A 99 -39.40 -28.90 51.01
N ILE A 100 -39.98 -28.57 49.85
CA ILE A 100 -40.09 -27.23 49.24
C ILE A 100 -41.01 -26.29 50.04
N GLN A 101 -40.60 -25.01 50.19
CA GLN A 101 -41.49 -23.86 50.47
C GLN A 101 -41.81 -23.13 49.16
N ASN A 102 -43.10 -22.85 48.91
CA ASN A 102 -43.59 -21.96 47.86
C ASN A 102 -44.19 -20.71 48.53
N GLU A 103 -43.89 -19.51 48.01
CA GLU A 103 -44.66 -18.29 48.30
C GLU A 103 -45.28 -17.70 47.02
N GLU A 104 -46.62 -17.69 47.07
CA GLU A 104 -47.66 -16.81 46.54
C GLU A 104 -47.54 -16.01 45.22
N GLU A 105 -48.56 -16.20 44.37
CA GLU A 105 -49.35 -15.10 43.81
C GLU A 105 -50.85 -15.46 43.82
N LYS A 106 -51.71 -14.55 44.32
CA LYS A 106 -53.17 -14.69 44.45
C LYS A 106 -53.89 -14.38 43.14
N THR A 107 -54.99 -15.11 42.84
CA THR A 107 -56.34 -14.51 42.72
C THR A 107 -57.47 -15.56 42.63
N GLU A 108 -58.44 -15.39 43.53
CA GLU A 108 -59.91 -15.59 43.47
C GLU A 108 -60.58 -16.83 42.79
N ALA A 109 -61.29 -17.58 43.65
CA ALA A 109 -62.75 -17.77 43.66
C ALA A 109 -63.28 -19.22 43.63
N ASP A 110 -64.11 -19.47 44.66
CA ASP A 110 -65.31 -20.31 44.73
C ASP A 110 -65.26 -21.85 44.96
N ASN A 111 -65.64 -22.17 46.21
CA ASN A 111 -66.73 -23.07 46.64
C ASN A 111 -66.66 -24.62 46.48
N LYS A 112 -66.93 -25.24 47.64
CA LYS A 112 -67.60 -26.52 47.93
C LYS A 112 -66.82 -27.85 47.92
N ASN A 113 -66.59 -28.29 49.16
CA ASN A 113 -67.09 -29.53 49.78
C ASN A 113 -66.58 -30.92 49.32
N THR A 114 -65.91 -31.56 50.30
CA THR A 114 -66.05 -32.95 50.79
C THR A 114 -65.35 -34.12 50.08
N ALA A 115 -64.69 -34.89 50.96
CA ALA A 115 -64.44 -36.33 50.95
C ALA A 115 -63.05 -36.82 50.51
N VAL A 116 -62.46 -37.53 51.47
CA VAL A 116 -61.17 -38.21 51.50
C VAL A 116 -61.28 -39.51 50.71
N GLU A 117 -60.30 -39.78 49.84
CA GLU A 117 -59.88 -41.14 49.51
C GLU A 117 -58.34 -41.23 49.50
N ASN A 118 -57.84 -42.22 50.24
CA ASN A 118 -56.43 -42.56 50.38
C ASN A 118 -55.89 -43.12 49.06
N ASN A 119 -54.83 -42.52 48.52
CA ASN A 119 -53.91 -43.19 47.61
C ASN A 119 -52.47 -42.91 48.06
N ASN A 120 -51.72 -44.00 48.25
CA ASN A 120 -50.28 -44.01 48.45
C ASN A 120 -49.61 -43.51 47.16
N GLU A 121 -49.43 -42.19 47.01
CA GLU A 121 -48.56 -41.63 45.98
C GLU A 121 -47.13 -41.49 46.51
N VAL A 122 -46.21 -42.20 45.86
CA VAL A 122 -44.77 -42.01 45.99
C VAL A 122 -44.46 -40.57 45.58
N LYS A 123 -44.10 -39.72 46.55
CA LYS A 123 -43.84 -38.30 46.31
C LYS A 123 -42.47 -38.16 45.62
N ILE A 124 -42.42 -37.96 44.30
CA ILE A 124 -41.17 -37.76 43.57
C ILE A 124 -40.72 -36.30 43.77
N THR A 125 -39.54 -36.08 44.37
CA THR A 125 -38.97 -34.72 44.52
C THR A 125 -38.05 -34.43 43.33
N SER A 126 -38.39 -33.45 42.50
CA SER A 126 -37.53 -32.97 41.41
C SER A 126 -36.62 -31.85 41.92
N LYS A 127 -35.31 -31.97 41.73
CA LYS A 127 -34.30 -30.95 42.03
C LYS A 127 -33.67 -30.43 40.74
N LYS A 128 -33.21 -29.18 40.74
CA LYS A 128 -32.46 -28.58 39.63
C LYS A 128 -30.96 -28.76 39.87
N PRO A 129 -30.12 -28.70 38.84
CA PRO A 129 -28.68 -28.52 39.03
C PRO A 129 -28.36 -27.34 39.96
N GLY A 130 -27.27 -27.45 40.72
CA GLY A 130 -26.89 -26.49 41.76
C GLY A 130 -27.61 -26.68 43.09
N ASP A 131 -28.73 -27.43 43.13
CA ASP A 131 -29.41 -27.75 44.39
C ASP A 131 -28.57 -28.70 45.26
N LYS A 132 -28.74 -28.57 46.57
CA LYS A 132 -28.14 -29.45 47.56
C LYS A 132 -29.01 -30.70 47.77
N VAL A 133 -28.34 -31.85 47.85
CA VAL A 133 -28.94 -33.14 48.24
C VAL A 133 -28.21 -33.67 49.47
N TYR A 134 -28.91 -33.70 50.59
CA TYR A 134 -28.41 -34.25 51.85
C TYR A 134 -28.40 -35.79 51.83
N LEU A 135 -27.30 -36.36 52.28
CA LEU A 135 -27.03 -37.80 52.32
C LEU A 135 -27.65 -38.45 53.56
N THR A 136 -28.13 -39.68 53.45
CA THR A 136 -28.44 -40.49 54.64
C THR A 136 -27.16 -41.00 55.29
N GLU A 137 -27.27 -41.46 56.54
CA GLU A 137 -26.17 -42.13 57.23
C GLU A 137 -25.64 -43.33 56.43
N ALA A 138 -26.53 -44.13 55.82
CA ALA A 138 -26.15 -45.26 54.99
C ALA A 138 -25.42 -44.85 53.69
N GLU A 139 -25.85 -43.79 53.01
CA GLU A 139 -25.16 -43.28 51.81
C GLU A 139 -23.80 -42.66 52.16
N LEU A 140 -23.70 -42.03 53.33
CA LEU A 140 -22.47 -41.44 53.85
C LEU A 140 -21.46 -42.50 54.33
N GLU A 141 -21.94 -43.59 54.94
CA GLU A 141 -21.10 -44.72 55.39
C GLU A 141 -20.60 -45.54 54.20
N ASN A 142 -21.48 -45.84 53.23
CA ASN A 142 -21.12 -46.58 52.02
C ASN A 142 -20.43 -45.72 50.96
N ALA A 143 -20.36 -44.40 51.18
CA ALA A 143 -19.85 -43.40 50.26
C ALA A 143 -20.47 -43.47 48.85
N LYS A 144 -21.76 -43.81 48.75
CA LYS A 144 -22.47 -44.07 47.49
C LYS A 144 -23.91 -43.57 47.50
N ILE A 145 -24.36 -42.98 46.39
CA ILE A 145 -25.75 -42.59 46.13
C ILE A 145 -26.12 -42.80 44.65
N SER A 146 -27.39 -43.10 44.36
CA SER A 146 -27.92 -43.20 42.99
C SER A 146 -28.98 -42.14 42.73
N LEU A 147 -28.87 -41.45 41.60
CA LEU A 147 -29.78 -40.38 41.18
C LEU A 147 -30.29 -40.66 39.76
N ASN A 148 -31.54 -40.31 39.48
CA ASN A 148 -32.05 -40.31 38.11
C ASN A 148 -31.95 -38.89 37.54
N ALA A 149 -31.39 -38.72 36.35
CA ALA A 149 -31.25 -37.42 35.69
C ALA A 149 -32.10 -37.35 34.41
N LYS A 150 -32.71 -36.18 34.19
CA LYS A 150 -33.31 -35.81 32.90
C LYS A 150 -32.33 -34.90 32.16
N PHE A 151 -31.77 -35.42 31.07
CA PHE A 151 -30.85 -34.67 30.23
C PHE A 151 -31.59 -33.70 29.31
N ASP A 152 -30.91 -32.61 28.95
CA ASP A 152 -31.42 -31.64 28.00
C ASP A 152 -31.30 -32.18 26.57
N THR A 153 -32.45 -32.40 25.94
CA THR A 153 -32.58 -33.15 24.68
C THR A 153 -33.54 -32.49 23.71
N LYS A 154 -33.28 -32.67 22.41
CA LYS A 154 -34.07 -32.13 21.30
C LYS A 154 -34.16 -33.18 20.20
N GLU A 155 -35.37 -33.45 19.70
CA GLU A 155 -35.56 -34.29 18.51
C GLU A 155 -35.49 -33.43 17.24
N LYS A 156 -34.70 -33.85 16.26
CA LYS A 156 -34.60 -33.20 14.95
C LYS A 156 -34.36 -34.26 13.86
N ASP A 157 -35.17 -34.23 12.81
CA ASP A 157 -35.10 -35.16 11.67
C ASP A 157 -35.09 -36.66 12.03
N GLY A 158 -35.69 -37.01 13.17
CA GLY A 158 -35.77 -38.39 13.68
C GLY A 158 -34.61 -38.81 14.59
N ASP A 159 -33.60 -37.96 14.77
CA ASP A 159 -32.47 -38.19 15.66
C ASP A 159 -32.70 -37.49 17.02
N LEU A 160 -32.38 -38.20 18.11
CA LEU A 160 -32.38 -37.64 19.47
C LEU A 160 -31.02 -36.97 19.76
N LEU A 161 -31.04 -35.65 19.92
CA LEU A 161 -29.86 -34.85 20.20
C LEU A 161 -29.80 -34.46 21.67
N TYR A 162 -28.60 -34.39 22.22
CA TYR A 162 -28.33 -33.95 23.59
C TYR A 162 -27.62 -32.60 23.55
N ASN A 163 -28.01 -31.66 24.40
CA ASN A 163 -27.24 -30.44 24.63
C ASN A 163 -25.90 -30.81 25.26
N THR A 164 -24.86 -30.77 24.43
CA THR A 164 -23.55 -31.36 24.69
C THR A 164 -22.49 -30.29 24.60
N LYS A 165 -21.50 -30.36 25.50
CA LYS A 165 -20.30 -29.52 25.52
C LYS A 165 -19.07 -30.40 25.30
N ILE A 166 -18.46 -30.30 24.12
CA ILE A 166 -17.28 -31.09 23.76
C ILE A 166 -16.07 -30.17 23.68
N THR A 167 -14.95 -30.62 24.22
CA THR A 167 -13.70 -29.86 24.25
C THR A 167 -12.58 -30.68 23.64
N GLU A 168 -11.80 -30.05 22.75
CA GLU A 168 -10.54 -30.59 22.23
C GLU A 168 -9.39 -29.64 22.61
N VAL A 169 -8.29 -30.20 23.10
CA VAL A 169 -7.07 -29.44 23.44
C VAL A 169 -6.06 -29.59 22.30
N ILE A 170 -5.63 -28.48 21.73
CA ILE A 170 -4.70 -28.42 20.60
C ILE A 170 -3.46 -27.62 21.02
N GLU A 171 -2.36 -28.32 21.26
CA GLU A 171 -1.12 -27.74 21.79
C GLU A 171 -1.35 -26.93 23.09
N ASN A 172 -1.24 -25.60 23.03
CA ASN A 172 -1.46 -24.68 24.15
C ASN A 172 -2.87 -24.04 24.14
N ASN A 173 -3.70 -24.36 23.15
CA ASN A 173 -5.02 -23.81 22.94
C ASN A 173 -6.10 -24.87 23.18
N GLN A 174 -7.35 -24.43 23.31
CA GLN A 174 -8.49 -25.31 23.53
C GLN A 174 -9.69 -24.81 22.72
N VAL A 175 -10.33 -25.72 21.99
CA VAL A 175 -11.58 -25.44 21.27
C VAL A 175 -12.71 -26.18 21.97
N THR A 176 -13.77 -25.46 22.33
CA THR A 176 -14.97 -26.02 22.94
C THR A 176 -16.17 -25.72 22.06
N VAL A 177 -17.01 -26.71 21.84
CA VAL A 177 -18.26 -26.56 21.08
C VAL A 177 -19.42 -26.98 21.98
N LYS A 178 -20.44 -26.13 22.07
CA LYS A 178 -21.66 -26.35 22.84
C LYS A 178 -22.89 -26.23 21.95
N GLY A 179 -23.79 -27.20 22.03
CA GLY A 179 -25.05 -27.22 21.28
C GLY A 179 -25.71 -28.60 21.30
N TYR A 180 -26.87 -28.74 20.65
CA TYR A 180 -27.52 -30.05 20.52
C TYR A 180 -26.79 -30.95 19.51
N MET A 181 -26.33 -32.12 19.94
CA MET A 181 -25.49 -33.04 19.16
C MET A 181 -25.88 -34.51 19.40
N PRO A 182 -25.51 -35.43 18.49
CA PRO A 182 -25.71 -36.87 18.71
C PRO A 182 -25.02 -37.39 19.98
N GLN A 183 -25.53 -38.48 20.53
CA GLN A 183 -25.07 -39.06 21.81
C GLN A 183 -23.55 -39.25 21.91
N ASN A 184 -22.92 -39.73 20.82
CA ASN A 184 -21.50 -40.08 20.75
C ASN A 184 -20.67 -39.03 19.99
N ALA A 185 -21.15 -37.79 19.90
CA ALA A 185 -20.44 -36.73 19.21
C ALA A 185 -19.06 -36.48 19.82
N THR A 186 -18.09 -36.30 18.94
CA THR A 186 -16.69 -35.95 19.22
C THR A 186 -16.30 -34.74 18.38
N LEU A 187 -15.28 -34.01 18.83
CA LEU A 187 -14.76 -32.85 18.13
C LEU A 187 -13.48 -33.24 17.38
N SER A 188 -13.41 -32.90 16.10
CA SER A 188 -12.21 -33.01 15.28
C SER A 188 -11.73 -31.62 14.96
N VAL A 189 -10.53 -31.26 15.44
CA VAL A 189 -9.94 -29.95 15.19
C VAL A 189 -8.59 -30.11 14.49
N GLU A 190 -8.47 -29.55 13.30
CA GLU A 190 -7.23 -29.54 12.53
C GLU A 190 -6.66 -28.11 12.46
N VAL A 191 -5.38 -27.94 12.80
CA VAL A 191 -4.69 -26.64 12.72
C VAL A 191 -4.42 -26.29 11.26
N LYS A 192 -4.73 -25.06 10.86
CA LYS A 192 -4.38 -24.50 9.55
C LYS A 192 -3.32 -23.43 9.70
N THR A 193 -2.29 -23.52 8.87
CA THR A 193 -1.21 -22.53 8.79
C THR A 193 -1.58 -21.38 7.87
N GLU A 194 -0.85 -20.27 7.94
CA GLU A 194 -1.08 -19.13 7.04
C GLU A 194 -0.98 -19.53 5.56
N ASP A 195 -0.02 -20.42 5.21
CA ASP A 195 0.15 -20.90 3.84
C ASP A 195 -1.04 -21.71 3.33
N ASP A 196 -1.78 -22.38 4.22
CA ASP A 196 -2.96 -23.20 3.86
C ASP A 196 -4.15 -22.33 3.43
N ILE A 197 -4.24 -21.08 3.92
CA ILE A 197 -5.42 -20.21 3.79
C ILE A 197 -5.12 -18.80 3.26
N LYS A 198 -3.90 -18.54 2.79
CA LYS A 198 -3.45 -17.20 2.34
C LYS A 198 -4.29 -16.60 1.21
N GLU A 199 -4.76 -17.40 0.26
CA GLU A 199 -5.52 -16.89 -0.89
C GLU A 199 -6.92 -16.42 -0.46
N GLN A 200 -7.51 -17.11 0.51
CA GLN A 200 -8.82 -16.81 1.09
C GLN A 200 -8.75 -15.58 2.01
N LEU A 201 -7.62 -15.36 2.67
CA LEU A 201 -7.44 -14.24 3.61
C LEU A 201 -6.80 -12.99 3.01
N LYS A 202 -6.47 -12.96 1.71
CA LYS A 202 -5.74 -11.85 1.06
C LYS A 202 -6.41 -10.48 1.21
N ASP A 203 -7.74 -10.44 1.30
CA ASP A 203 -8.51 -9.21 1.44
C ASP A 203 -8.68 -8.78 2.91
N TYR A 204 -8.27 -9.63 3.87
CA TYR A 204 -8.42 -9.40 5.31
C TYR A 204 -7.09 -9.17 6.02
N ILE A 205 -6.01 -9.80 5.56
CA ILE A 205 -4.66 -9.65 6.12
C ILE A 205 -3.95 -8.45 5.48
N ASN A 206 -3.35 -7.62 6.31
CA ASN A 206 -2.51 -6.51 5.88
C ASN A 206 -1.46 -6.21 6.98
N LYS A 207 -0.70 -5.13 6.84
CA LYS A 207 0.35 -4.78 7.81
C LYS A 207 -0.15 -4.60 9.26
N SER A 208 -1.42 -4.26 9.45
CA SER A 208 -2.07 -4.03 10.75
C SER A 208 -3.05 -5.12 11.17
N VAL A 209 -3.24 -6.16 10.35
CA VAL A 209 -4.15 -7.28 10.64
C VAL A 209 -3.41 -8.59 10.41
N SER A 210 -3.15 -9.34 11.48
CA SER A 210 -2.34 -10.57 11.46
C SER A 210 -3.15 -11.81 11.85
N LEU A 211 -2.84 -12.95 11.23
CA LEU A 211 -3.41 -14.24 11.62
C LEU A 211 -2.82 -14.69 12.97
N LYS A 212 -3.67 -15.09 13.92
CA LYS A 212 -3.23 -15.68 15.19
C LYS A 212 -3.35 -17.19 15.19
N VAL A 213 -4.55 -17.69 14.90
CA VAL A 213 -4.83 -19.13 14.84
C VAL A 213 -5.88 -19.38 13.77
N ALA A 214 -5.83 -20.56 13.15
CA ALA A 214 -6.90 -21.04 12.30
C ALA A 214 -7.15 -22.52 12.56
N TYR A 215 -8.43 -22.87 12.71
CA TYR A 215 -8.87 -24.23 13.01
C TYR A 215 -9.97 -24.67 12.06
N ASP A 216 -9.80 -25.83 11.46
CA ASP A 216 -10.86 -26.57 10.78
C ASP A 216 -11.58 -27.41 11.83
N ILE A 217 -12.79 -26.98 12.21
CA ILE A 217 -13.56 -27.53 13.32
C ILE A 217 -14.70 -28.38 12.76
N LYS A 218 -14.78 -29.65 13.14
CA LYS A 218 -15.81 -30.60 12.68
C LYS A 218 -16.38 -31.42 13.83
N ILE A 219 -17.67 -31.72 13.78
CA ILE A 219 -18.29 -32.73 14.66
C ILE A 219 -18.35 -34.08 13.96
N VAL A 220 -17.91 -35.12 14.66
CA VAL A 220 -17.95 -36.51 14.19
C VAL A 220 -18.71 -37.37 15.21
N SER A 221 -19.74 -38.09 14.76
CA SER A 221 -20.39 -39.15 15.54
C SER A 221 -20.42 -40.42 14.71
N ASP A 222 -20.03 -41.55 15.30
CA ASP A 222 -20.08 -42.88 14.68
C ASP A 222 -19.44 -42.95 13.27
N GLY A 223 -18.38 -42.15 13.05
CA GLY A 223 -17.64 -42.08 11.79
C GLY A 223 -18.25 -41.15 10.71
N LYS A 224 -19.38 -40.49 10.98
CA LYS A 224 -20.02 -39.53 10.08
C LYS A 224 -19.75 -38.09 10.52
N LYS A 225 -19.42 -37.21 9.57
CA LYS A 225 -19.31 -35.76 9.78
C LYS A 225 -20.68 -35.10 9.75
N TYR A 226 -20.91 -34.16 10.65
CA TYR A 226 -22.17 -33.42 10.75
C TYR A 226 -21.94 -31.92 10.61
N GLU A 227 -22.82 -31.26 9.87
CA GLU A 227 -22.90 -29.81 9.79
C GLU A 227 -23.82 -29.26 10.90
N PRO A 228 -23.50 -28.11 11.52
CA PRO A 228 -24.31 -27.53 12.58
C PRO A 228 -25.76 -27.36 12.18
N ASN A 229 -26.06 -26.79 11.01
CA ASN A 229 -27.42 -26.55 10.55
C ASN A 229 -28.31 -27.82 10.52
N THR A 230 -27.72 -29.01 10.38
CA THR A 230 -28.43 -30.30 10.45
C THR A 230 -28.75 -30.73 11.89
N LEU A 231 -28.02 -30.19 12.88
CA LEU A 231 -28.12 -30.53 14.30
C LEU A 231 -28.82 -29.44 15.11
N ASP A 232 -28.36 -28.19 14.99
CA ASP A 232 -28.85 -27.03 15.74
C ASP A 232 -28.59 -25.72 14.98
N GLU A 233 -29.47 -24.73 15.14
CA GLU A 233 -29.37 -23.48 14.39
C GLU A 233 -28.35 -22.49 14.99
N ASP A 234 -27.95 -22.70 16.25
CA ASP A 234 -27.07 -21.82 17.02
C ASP A 234 -26.00 -22.60 17.81
N ILE A 235 -25.06 -23.26 17.11
CA ILE A 235 -23.94 -23.91 17.80
C ILE A 235 -22.95 -22.85 18.27
N GLN A 236 -22.58 -22.91 19.54
CA GLN A 236 -21.62 -22.00 20.15
C GLN A 236 -20.21 -22.61 20.15
N VAL A 237 -19.24 -21.85 19.66
CA VAL A 237 -17.82 -22.22 19.61
C VAL A 237 -17.02 -21.27 20.49
N THR A 238 -16.17 -21.84 21.35
CA THR A 238 -15.21 -21.13 22.19
C THR A 238 -13.80 -21.53 21.80
N ILE A 239 -12.95 -20.55 21.47
CA ILE A 239 -11.51 -20.75 21.27
C ILE A 239 -10.78 -20.09 22.44
N LEU A 240 -10.07 -20.90 23.23
CA LEU A 240 -9.28 -20.51 24.40
C LEU A 240 -7.78 -20.65 24.10
N GLY A 241 -6.96 -19.77 24.68
CA GLY A 241 -5.50 -19.79 24.55
C GLY A 241 -4.94 -18.72 23.60
N ILE A 242 -5.81 -17.85 23.10
CA ILE A 242 -5.42 -16.63 22.39
C ILE A 242 -4.83 -15.60 23.36
N ASP A 243 -3.97 -14.71 22.85
CA ASP A 243 -3.42 -13.62 23.64
C ASP A 243 -4.53 -12.69 24.14
N SER A 244 -4.44 -12.25 25.40
CA SER A 244 -5.27 -11.14 25.88
C SER A 244 -4.94 -9.88 25.11
N ILE A 245 -5.95 -9.15 24.66
CA ILE A 245 -5.79 -7.92 23.90
C ILE A 245 -6.09 -6.70 24.76
N ASP A 246 -5.55 -5.54 24.36
CA ASP A 246 -6.03 -4.27 24.87
C ASP A 246 -7.32 -3.91 24.12
N ASP A 247 -8.48 -4.16 24.73
CA ASP A 247 -9.81 -3.92 24.12
C ASP A 247 -10.04 -2.48 23.65
N ASN A 248 -9.20 -1.52 24.06
CA ASN A 248 -9.26 -0.15 23.55
C ASN A 248 -8.50 0.06 22.24
N ASN A 249 -7.55 -0.83 21.92
CA ASN A 249 -6.50 -0.64 20.92
C ASN A 249 -6.38 -1.82 19.93
N GLN A 250 -7.01 -2.94 20.22
CA GLN A 250 -6.92 -4.16 19.45
C GLN A 250 -8.32 -4.77 19.38
N LYS A 251 -8.60 -5.48 18.30
CA LYS A 251 -9.84 -6.24 18.13
C LYS A 251 -9.55 -7.56 17.47
N TYR A 252 -10.17 -8.64 17.94
CA TYR A 252 -10.20 -9.88 17.19
C TYR A 252 -11.30 -9.87 16.13
N LYS A 253 -10.98 -10.34 14.92
CA LYS A 253 -11.95 -10.68 13.87
C LYS A 253 -11.91 -12.18 13.65
N ILE A 254 -13.07 -12.78 13.37
CA ILE A 254 -13.16 -14.19 13.01
C ILE A 254 -13.65 -14.27 11.57
N ILE A 255 -12.82 -14.85 10.70
CA ILE A 255 -13.17 -15.11 9.32
C ILE A 255 -13.49 -16.60 9.19
N HIS A 256 -14.74 -16.87 8.81
CA HIS A 256 -15.21 -18.19 8.46
C HIS A 256 -14.93 -18.44 6.97
N ILE A 257 -14.28 -19.56 6.65
CA ILE A 257 -13.97 -19.99 5.29
C ILE A 257 -14.73 -21.30 5.04
N ASP A 258 -15.77 -21.26 4.21
CA ASP A 258 -16.61 -22.43 3.94
C ASP A 258 -15.91 -23.49 3.07
N GLU A 259 -16.56 -24.64 2.86
CA GLU A 259 -16.03 -25.73 2.03
C GLU A 259 -15.77 -25.34 0.55
N ASN A 260 -16.38 -24.25 0.08
CA ASN A 260 -16.18 -23.72 -1.28
C ASN A 260 -15.12 -22.60 -1.33
N ASN A 261 -14.38 -22.38 -0.24
CA ASN A 261 -13.40 -21.29 -0.06
C ASN A 261 -14.01 -19.88 -0.07
N LYS A 262 -15.31 -19.73 0.22
CA LYS A 262 -15.92 -18.41 0.38
C LYS A 262 -15.72 -17.93 1.81
N THR A 263 -15.40 -16.64 1.95
CA THR A 263 -15.10 -16.02 3.25
C THR A 263 -16.23 -15.13 3.75
N GLU A 264 -16.50 -15.18 5.06
CA GLU A 264 -17.44 -14.29 5.74
C GLU A 264 -16.93 -13.93 7.15
N GLU A 265 -17.06 -12.67 7.56
CA GLU A 265 -16.72 -12.23 8.91
C GLU A 265 -17.87 -12.51 9.88
N ILE A 266 -17.58 -13.19 10.99
CA ILE A 266 -18.55 -13.39 12.08
C ILE A 266 -18.68 -12.09 12.87
N LYS A 267 -19.83 -11.43 12.71
CA LYS A 267 -20.07 -10.09 13.29
C LYS A 267 -20.35 -10.09 14.80
N LYS A 268 -20.88 -11.19 15.33
CA LYS A 268 -21.26 -11.33 16.75
C LYS A 268 -20.28 -12.26 17.44
N THR A 269 -19.32 -11.67 18.15
CA THR A 269 -18.28 -12.37 18.91
C THR A 269 -18.18 -11.78 20.31
N GLU A 270 -18.05 -12.61 21.33
CA GLU A 270 -17.78 -12.18 22.70
C GLU A 270 -16.32 -12.52 23.07
N ILE A 271 -15.60 -11.57 23.65
CA ILE A 271 -14.19 -11.72 24.02
C ILE A 271 -14.11 -11.65 25.54
N ASN A 272 -13.58 -12.71 26.16
CA ASN A 272 -13.42 -12.81 27.61
C ASN A 272 -11.97 -13.17 27.92
N GLY A 273 -11.11 -12.16 28.06
CA GLY A 273 -9.69 -12.34 28.35
C GLY A 273 -8.96 -13.10 27.25
N ASN A 274 -8.61 -14.37 27.51
CA ASN A 274 -7.91 -15.26 26.58
C ASN A 274 -8.84 -16.23 25.83
N SER A 275 -10.13 -15.88 25.73
CA SER A 275 -11.14 -16.68 25.02
C SER A 275 -11.98 -15.81 24.08
N ILE A 276 -12.28 -16.36 22.91
CA ILE A 276 -13.28 -15.82 21.97
C ILE A 276 -14.43 -16.81 21.86
N LEU A 277 -15.65 -16.29 21.94
CA LEU A 277 -16.90 -17.01 21.83
C LEU A 277 -17.70 -16.49 20.62
N PHE A 278 -18.25 -17.39 19.83
CA PHE A 278 -19.11 -17.04 18.69
C PHE A 278 -20.11 -18.14 18.38
N ASN A 279 -21.20 -17.78 17.72
CA ASN A 279 -22.18 -18.75 17.21
C ASN A 279 -21.93 -19.02 15.73
N THR A 280 -22.22 -20.24 15.30
CA THR A 280 -22.14 -20.65 13.89
C THR A 280 -23.21 -21.67 13.51
N ASN A 281 -23.53 -21.70 12.21
CA ASN A 281 -24.47 -22.61 11.58
C ASN A 281 -23.80 -23.55 10.54
N THR A 282 -22.48 -23.44 10.35
CA THR A 282 -21.67 -24.26 9.41
C THR A 282 -20.35 -24.68 10.07
N PHE A 283 -19.72 -25.78 9.67
CA PHE A 283 -18.43 -26.19 10.20
C PHE A 283 -17.38 -26.28 9.09
N SER A 284 -16.30 -25.52 9.25
CA SER A 284 -15.15 -25.54 8.37
C SER A 284 -14.01 -24.79 9.06
N ILE A 285 -13.26 -23.95 8.33
CA ILE A 285 -12.12 -23.22 8.87
C ILE A 285 -12.57 -21.89 9.49
N TYR A 286 -12.16 -21.68 10.74
CA TYR A 286 -12.30 -20.42 11.46
C TYR A 286 -10.93 -19.82 11.72
N ALA A 287 -10.65 -18.69 11.07
CA ALA A 287 -9.41 -17.93 11.24
C ALA A 287 -9.63 -16.75 12.20
N VAL A 288 -8.87 -16.71 13.29
CA VAL A 288 -8.84 -15.61 14.25
C VAL A 288 -7.74 -14.64 13.85
N LEU A 289 -8.13 -13.42 13.47
CA LEU A 289 -7.23 -12.34 13.09
C LEU A 289 -7.15 -11.30 14.21
N LEU A 290 -5.94 -10.86 14.56
CA LEU A 290 -5.73 -9.70 15.41
C LEU A 290 -5.67 -8.45 14.54
N ASP A 291 -6.65 -7.56 14.71
CA ASP A 291 -6.70 -6.24 14.10
C ASP A 291 -6.14 -5.21 15.08
N GLU A 292 -4.99 -4.63 14.72
CA GLU A 292 -4.28 -3.63 15.51
C GLU A 292 -4.51 -2.21 14.97
N THR A 293 -5.43 -2.01 14.02
CA THR A 293 -5.74 -0.68 13.46
C THR A 293 -6.25 0.30 14.52
N MET A 294 -6.77 -0.21 15.64
CA MET A 294 -7.26 0.58 16.77
C MET A 294 -6.17 1.06 17.73
N SER A 295 -4.93 0.60 17.60
CA SER A 295 -3.86 0.92 18.57
C SER A 295 -3.56 2.41 18.52
N LEU A 296 -3.50 3.12 19.65
CA LEU A 296 -3.05 4.51 19.71
C LEU A 296 -1.75 4.76 18.92
N ALA A 297 -0.84 3.79 18.84
CA ALA A 297 0.36 3.87 18.00
C ALA A 297 0.05 3.76 16.50
N ASN A 298 -0.96 2.99 16.10
CA ASN A 298 -1.42 2.85 14.72
C ASN A 298 -2.42 3.94 14.31
N ILE A 299 -3.27 4.47 15.19
CA ILE A 299 -4.11 5.66 14.96
C ILE A 299 -3.20 6.89 14.82
N ALA A 300 -2.18 7.02 15.67
CA ALA A 300 -1.12 7.98 15.44
C ALA A 300 -0.46 7.70 14.08
N THR A 301 -0.11 6.47 13.73
CA THR A 301 0.49 6.17 12.42
C THR A 301 -0.45 6.44 11.23
N TYR A 302 -1.77 6.19 11.30
CA TYR A 302 -2.74 6.39 10.22
C TYR A 302 -3.19 7.86 10.12
N ALA A 303 -3.31 8.58 11.24
CA ALA A 303 -3.44 10.04 11.27
C ALA A 303 -2.14 10.72 10.80
N ARG A 304 -0.97 10.17 11.14
CA ARG A 304 0.35 10.63 10.67
C ARG A 304 0.62 10.28 9.21
N THR A 305 0.02 9.23 8.67
CA THR A 305 0.14 8.89 7.24
C THR A 305 -0.85 9.70 6.39
N ALA A 306 -1.97 10.14 6.97
CA ALA A 306 -2.91 11.06 6.30
C ALA A 306 -2.50 12.55 6.41
N ALA A 307 -1.73 12.94 7.43
CA ALA A 307 -1.33 14.33 7.67
C ALA A 307 0.16 14.64 7.42
N VAL A 308 0.98 13.67 7.01
CA VAL A 308 2.26 13.94 6.34
C VAL A 308 2.03 13.79 4.84
N LEU A 309 1.63 14.89 4.20
CA LEU A 309 1.74 15.05 2.74
C LEU A 309 3.23 15.23 2.37
N SER A 310 4.06 14.25 2.70
CA SER A 310 5.27 14.00 1.91
C SER A 310 4.80 13.30 0.64
N ALA A 311 4.11 14.03 -0.23
CA ALA A 311 3.89 13.57 -1.59
C ALA A 311 5.27 13.52 -2.25
N GLU A 312 5.96 12.38 -2.13
CA GLU A 312 7.19 12.13 -2.89
C GLU A 312 6.91 12.28 -4.40
N LYS A 313 5.63 12.18 -4.80
CA LYS A 313 5.17 12.24 -6.17
C LYS A 313 3.76 12.85 -6.29
N SER A 314 3.61 13.87 -7.13
CA SER A 314 2.33 14.48 -7.51
C SER A 314 1.74 13.80 -8.75
N THR A 315 0.51 13.28 -8.66
CA THR A 315 -0.17 12.60 -9.78
C THR A 315 -1.11 13.55 -10.52
N TRP A 316 -1.04 13.57 -11.85
CA TRP A 316 -1.90 14.40 -12.68
C TRP A 316 -3.30 13.80 -12.83
N ASP A 317 -4.31 14.65 -12.64
CA ASP A 317 -5.73 14.34 -12.80
C ASP A 317 -6.33 14.97 -14.07
N GLY A 318 -5.48 15.52 -14.95
CA GLY A 318 -5.91 16.23 -16.16
C GLY A 318 -6.26 17.70 -15.95
N THR A 319 -6.27 18.19 -14.70
CA THR A 319 -6.60 19.60 -14.40
C THR A 319 -5.38 20.52 -14.50
N VAL A 320 -5.63 21.82 -14.58
CA VAL A 320 -4.62 22.87 -14.77
C VAL A 320 -4.74 23.87 -13.64
N ALA A 321 -3.60 24.29 -13.06
CA ALA A 321 -3.57 25.34 -12.04
C ALA A 321 -3.89 26.71 -12.65
N THR A 322 -4.24 27.70 -11.82
CA THR A 322 -4.46 29.08 -12.28
C THR A 322 -3.18 29.91 -12.33
N GLY A 323 -2.08 29.40 -11.77
CA GLY A 323 -0.79 30.06 -11.66
C GLY A 323 0.22 29.15 -10.95
N PHE A 324 1.46 29.65 -10.81
CA PHE A 324 2.45 29.05 -9.92
C PHE A 324 2.25 29.59 -8.50
N LYS A 325 2.27 28.71 -7.49
CA LYS A 325 2.07 29.10 -6.10
C LYS A 325 3.24 29.89 -5.52
N TYR A 326 4.46 29.50 -5.86
CA TYR A 326 5.68 30.08 -5.32
C TYR A 326 6.65 30.55 -6.39
N GLY A 327 7.48 31.52 -6.00
CA GLY A 327 8.47 32.12 -6.88
C GLY A 327 7.93 33.27 -7.71
N ASP A 328 8.85 34.09 -8.21
CA ASP A 328 8.56 35.17 -9.17
C ASP A 328 9.22 34.91 -10.54
N GLY A 329 9.86 33.76 -10.70
CA GLY A 329 10.52 33.36 -11.94
C GLY A 329 11.90 33.97 -12.14
N THR A 330 12.44 34.72 -11.18
CA THR A 330 13.84 35.16 -11.21
C THR A 330 14.81 34.04 -10.87
N GLN A 331 16.09 34.21 -11.17
CA GLN A 331 17.10 33.20 -10.85
C GLN A 331 17.22 32.92 -9.35
N ALA A 332 17.05 33.95 -8.51
CA ALA A 332 17.13 33.82 -7.06
C ALA A 332 15.83 33.27 -6.43
N ASN A 333 14.70 33.37 -7.14
CA ASN A 333 13.38 32.96 -6.69
C ASN A 333 12.59 32.34 -7.86
N PRO A 334 13.03 31.18 -8.38
CA PRO A 334 12.42 30.55 -9.54
C PRO A 334 10.97 30.17 -9.25
N TYR A 335 10.14 30.06 -10.28
CA TYR A 335 8.82 29.45 -10.11
C TYR A 335 9.01 28.00 -9.68
N LEU A 336 8.46 27.65 -8.52
CA LEU A 336 8.49 26.28 -8.03
C LEU A 336 7.29 25.53 -8.58
N ILE A 337 7.54 24.40 -9.23
CA ILE A 337 6.51 23.49 -9.70
C ILE A 337 6.36 22.40 -8.64
N THR A 338 5.34 22.58 -7.82
CA THR A 338 5.03 21.76 -6.64
C THR A 338 4.06 20.63 -6.94
N ASN A 339 3.43 20.64 -8.12
CA ASN A 339 2.47 19.63 -8.53
C ASN A 339 2.26 19.59 -10.05
N ALA A 340 1.60 18.53 -10.53
CA ALA A 340 1.34 18.32 -11.95
C ALA A 340 0.44 19.39 -12.60
N LYS A 341 -0.45 20.04 -11.84
CA LYS A 341 -1.37 21.06 -12.35
C LYS A 341 -0.62 22.36 -12.69
N GLU A 342 0.39 22.72 -11.90
CA GLU A 342 1.30 23.83 -12.20
C GLU A 342 2.18 23.54 -13.43
N LEU A 343 2.61 22.29 -13.61
CA LEU A 343 3.30 21.89 -14.84
C LEU A 343 2.41 22.01 -16.08
N ALA A 344 1.14 21.60 -15.96
CA ALA A 344 0.16 21.78 -17.01
C ALA A 344 -0.15 23.28 -17.28
N TYR A 345 -0.06 24.13 -16.25
CA TYR A 345 -0.18 25.58 -16.42
C TYR A 345 1.00 26.13 -17.24
N LEU A 346 2.25 25.73 -16.95
CA LEU A 346 3.41 26.08 -17.78
C LEU A 346 3.19 25.72 -19.25
N ARG A 347 2.73 24.49 -19.52
CA ARG A 347 2.40 24.02 -20.88
C ARG A 347 1.44 24.96 -21.58
N ASP A 348 0.32 25.30 -20.94
CA ASP A 348 -0.73 26.10 -21.56
C ASP A 348 -0.26 27.55 -21.80
N GLN A 349 0.49 28.13 -20.86
CA GLN A 349 1.06 29.47 -21.02
C GLN A 349 2.04 29.53 -22.21
N VAL A 350 2.95 28.55 -22.34
CA VAL A 350 3.87 28.49 -23.48
C VAL A 350 3.10 28.30 -24.78
N ASN A 351 2.15 27.37 -24.82
CA ASN A 351 1.37 27.11 -26.03
C ASN A 351 0.51 28.30 -26.46
N ASN A 352 0.12 29.17 -25.52
CA ASN A 352 -0.60 30.41 -25.78
C ASN A 352 0.31 31.63 -26.10
N GLY A 353 1.63 31.47 -26.08
CA GLY A 353 2.59 32.48 -26.57
C GLY A 353 3.53 33.07 -25.52
N THR A 354 3.42 32.69 -24.25
CA THR A 354 4.36 33.14 -23.20
C THR A 354 5.69 32.39 -23.34
N THR A 355 6.75 33.06 -23.79
CA THR A 355 8.03 32.39 -24.08
C THR A 355 8.83 32.01 -22.85
N TYR A 356 8.65 32.74 -21.74
CA TYR A 356 9.45 32.61 -20.50
C TYR A 356 10.95 32.84 -20.68
N GLU A 357 11.35 33.64 -21.66
CA GLU A 357 12.76 34.01 -21.84
C GLU A 357 13.30 34.75 -20.60
N ASN A 358 14.46 34.32 -20.09
CA ASN A 358 15.04 34.77 -18.80
C ASN A 358 14.20 34.46 -17.54
N THR A 359 13.27 33.50 -17.62
CA THR A 359 12.52 33.00 -16.47
C THR A 359 13.04 31.63 -16.03
N PHE A 360 13.04 31.37 -14.72
CA PHE A 360 13.58 30.16 -14.10
C PHE A 360 12.49 29.35 -13.41
N PHE A 361 12.53 28.04 -13.60
CA PHE A 361 11.61 27.05 -13.04
C PHE A 361 12.41 25.98 -12.32
N GLN A 362 11.90 25.51 -11.19
CA GLN A 362 12.45 24.37 -10.46
C GLN A 362 11.33 23.39 -10.08
N LEU A 363 11.51 22.10 -10.35
CA LEU A 363 10.66 21.08 -9.74
C LEU A 363 10.99 20.95 -8.24
N THR A 364 9.99 20.64 -7.43
CA THR A 364 10.17 20.36 -5.99
C THR A 364 9.55 19.02 -5.55
N THR A 365 8.94 18.30 -6.48
CA THR A 365 8.38 16.97 -6.27
C THR A 365 8.45 16.19 -7.58
N ASP A 366 8.41 14.86 -7.49
CA ASP A 366 8.30 14.03 -8.69
C ASP A 366 6.89 14.19 -9.28
N ILE A 367 6.74 14.12 -10.60
CA ILE A 367 5.49 14.30 -11.33
C ILE A 367 5.12 13.01 -12.06
N ASP A 368 3.95 12.46 -11.75
CA ASP A 368 3.28 11.42 -12.53
C ASP A 368 2.26 12.05 -13.46
N LEU A 369 2.36 11.82 -14.77
CA LEU A 369 1.29 12.19 -15.69
C LEU A 369 0.22 11.10 -15.87
N ASN A 370 0.29 10.04 -15.07
CA ASN A 370 -0.74 9.01 -14.92
C ASN A 370 -1.11 8.33 -16.25
N SER A 371 -0.13 8.19 -17.15
CA SER A 371 -0.31 7.68 -18.52
C SER A 371 -1.38 8.44 -19.33
N MET A 372 -1.70 9.67 -18.93
CA MET A 372 -2.67 10.50 -19.63
C MET A 372 -2.05 11.10 -20.90
N ALA A 373 -2.92 11.46 -21.84
CA ALA A 373 -2.52 12.14 -23.06
C ALA A 373 -1.85 13.48 -22.73
N TRP A 374 -0.60 13.64 -23.16
CA TRP A 374 0.17 14.87 -22.94
C TRP A 374 0.29 15.67 -24.23
N MET A 375 -0.06 16.95 -24.14
CA MET A 375 0.28 17.93 -25.16
C MET A 375 1.66 18.51 -24.82
N PRO A 376 2.61 18.55 -25.77
CA PRO A 376 3.95 19.06 -25.49
C PRO A 376 3.97 20.52 -24.98
N ILE A 377 4.96 20.84 -24.16
CA ILE A 377 5.25 22.24 -23.78
C ILE A 377 5.91 22.94 -24.96
N GLY A 378 5.22 23.91 -25.54
CA GLY A 378 5.65 24.61 -26.73
C GLY A 378 5.36 23.85 -28.02
N ASN A 379 5.34 24.59 -29.12
CA ASN A 379 5.02 24.14 -30.46
C ASN A 379 5.86 24.90 -31.50
N ASN A 380 5.62 24.68 -32.79
CA ASN A 380 6.43 25.33 -33.84
C ASN A 380 6.28 26.85 -33.93
N THR A 381 5.19 27.40 -33.41
CA THR A 381 4.96 28.84 -33.34
C THR A 381 5.51 29.40 -32.03
N ASN A 382 5.22 28.74 -30.92
CA ASN A 382 5.54 29.20 -29.57
C ASN A 382 6.52 28.22 -28.90
N SER A 383 7.81 28.55 -28.89
CA SER A 383 8.82 27.76 -28.19
C SER A 383 8.98 28.18 -26.73
N PHE A 384 9.29 27.23 -25.85
CA PHE A 384 9.74 27.53 -24.49
C PHE A 384 11.17 28.08 -24.51
N ARG A 385 11.45 29.14 -23.76
CA ARG A 385 12.75 29.84 -23.76
C ARG A 385 13.33 30.10 -22.36
N GLY A 386 12.73 29.50 -21.33
CA GLY A 386 13.19 29.64 -19.95
C GLY A 386 14.27 28.64 -19.56
N THR A 387 14.58 28.65 -18.26
CA THR A 387 15.40 27.63 -17.60
C THR A 387 14.47 26.69 -16.83
N PHE A 388 14.46 25.42 -17.19
CA PHE A 388 13.73 24.36 -16.50
C PHE A 388 14.74 23.45 -15.79
N ASP A 389 14.80 23.55 -14.46
CA ASP A 389 15.65 22.71 -13.62
C ASP A 389 14.79 21.64 -12.92
N GLY A 390 15.03 20.38 -13.23
CA GLY A 390 14.34 19.27 -12.58
C GLY A 390 14.77 19.06 -11.14
N ALA A 391 15.89 19.64 -10.69
CA ALA A 391 16.42 19.46 -9.35
C ALA A 391 16.55 17.99 -8.89
N GLY A 392 16.68 17.05 -9.84
CA GLY A 392 16.78 15.62 -9.57
C GLY A 392 15.43 14.92 -9.39
N HIS A 393 14.33 15.59 -9.71
CA HIS A 393 12.99 15.02 -9.72
C HIS A 393 12.68 14.30 -11.02
N ILE A 394 11.71 13.39 -10.92
CA ILE A 394 11.28 12.52 -12.02
C ILE A 394 9.99 13.08 -12.63
N ILE A 395 9.90 13.08 -13.96
CA ILE A 395 8.64 13.23 -14.71
C ILE A 395 8.36 11.90 -15.38
N SER A 396 7.20 11.30 -15.09
CA SER A 396 6.89 9.91 -15.45
C SER A 396 5.55 9.70 -16.12
N ASN A 397 5.44 8.54 -16.81
CA ASN A 397 4.21 7.97 -17.35
C ASN A 397 3.46 8.93 -18.28
N ILE A 398 4.11 9.27 -19.39
CA ILE A 398 3.55 10.18 -20.40
C ILE A 398 3.13 9.39 -21.63
N GLN A 399 1.94 9.69 -22.17
CA GLN A 399 1.51 9.17 -23.47
C GLN A 399 1.32 10.29 -24.50
N ILE A 400 2.02 10.20 -25.62
CA ILE A 400 1.88 11.11 -26.77
C ILE A 400 1.47 10.28 -27.99
N THR A 401 0.31 10.58 -28.58
CA THR A 401 -0.17 9.89 -29.79
C THR A 401 -0.19 10.82 -31.00
N ILE A 402 0.48 10.40 -32.08
CA ILE A 402 0.53 11.12 -33.36
C ILE A 402 -0.38 10.40 -34.36
N SER A 403 -1.61 10.89 -34.53
CA SER A 403 -2.68 10.17 -35.24
C SER A 403 -2.94 10.62 -36.68
N ALA A 404 -2.42 11.78 -37.09
CA ALA A 404 -2.69 12.36 -38.40
C ALA A 404 -1.42 12.67 -39.18
N LEU A 405 -1.41 12.37 -40.49
CA LEU A 405 -0.31 12.73 -41.39
C LEU A 405 -0.06 14.24 -41.38
N ALA A 406 1.19 14.63 -41.14
CA ALA A 406 1.55 16.03 -41.01
C ALA A 406 1.34 16.81 -42.33
N THR A 407 0.64 17.95 -42.23
CA THR A 407 0.46 18.91 -43.33
C THR A 407 1.38 20.13 -43.21
N SER A 408 1.94 20.34 -42.02
CA SER A 408 3.01 21.27 -41.64
C SER A 408 4.05 20.53 -40.80
N VAL A 409 5.13 21.21 -40.38
CA VAL A 409 6.05 20.63 -39.39
C VAL A 409 5.33 20.60 -38.05
N THR A 410 5.48 19.51 -37.31
CA THR A 410 4.93 19.31 -35.97
C THR A 410 6.01 18.68 -35.09
N SER A 411 6.02 19.04 -33.81
CA SER A 411 7.10 18.70 -32.89
C SER A 411 6.52 18.02 -31.65
N TYR A 412 7.07 16.86 -31.29
CA TYR A 412 6.56 15.99 -30.25
C TYR A 412 7.67 15.57 -29.30
N GLY A 413 7.34 15.54 -28.02
CA GLY A 413 8.24 15.29 -26.89
C GLY A 413 7.57 15.79 -25.62
N PHE A 414 8.26 15.71 -24.49
CA PHE A 414 7.82 16.42 -23.30
C PHE A 414 7.70 17.92 -23.58
N PHE A 415 8.74 18.49 -24.21
CA PHE A 415 8.68 19.77 -24.92
C PHE A 415 8.45 19.55 -26.41
N GLY A 416 7.61 20.38 -27.03
CA GLY A 416 7.46 20.36 -28.48
C GLY A 416 8.62 21.10 -29.13
N SER A 417 8.82 22.37 -28.75
CA SER A 417 9.92 23.20 -29.25
C SER A 417 10.54 24.06 -28.14
N VAL A 418 11.87 24.15 -28.13
CA VAL A 418 12.63 24.91 -27.13
C VAL A 418 13.67 25.84 -27.78
N GLY A 419 13.95 26.97 -27.13
CA GLY A 419 14.94 27.96 -27.55
C GLY A 419 14.49 28.88 -28.68
N GLY A 420 15.47 29.45 -29.40
CA GLY A 420 15.26 30.37 -30.53
C GLY A 420 15.17 31.84 -30.13
N GLY A 421 15.30 32.15 -28.83
CA GLY A 421 15.42 33.51 -28.29
C GLY A 421 16.84 34.06 -28.41
N ASN A 422 17.08 35.18 -27.72
CA ASN A 422 18.40 35.80 -27.60
C ASN A 422 19.19 35.24 -26.41
N SER A 423 18.47 34.78 -25.39
CA SER A 423 19.01 34.23 -24.14
C SER A 423 19.01 32.70 -24.20
N THR A 424 19.89 32.07 -23.42
CA THR A 424 20.00 30.60 -23.38
C THR A 424 18.80 29.98 -22.67
N CYS A 425 18.00 29.20 -23.40
CA CYS A 425 17.03 28.27 -22.83
C CYS A 425 17.77 27.07 -22.26
N THR A 426 17.49 26.66 -21.02
CA THR A 426 18.21 25.56 -20.37
C THR A 426 17.23 24.51 -19.86
N ILE A 427 17.50 23.23 -20.11
CA ILE A 427 16.77 22.10 -19.53
C ILE A 427 17.79 21.22 -18.84
N LYS A 428 17.69 21.05 -17.53
CA LYS A 428 18.72 20.34 -16.76
C LYS A 428 18.21 19.59 -15.55
N ASN A 429 18.95 18.57 -15.14
CA ASN A 429 18.74 17.79 -13.92
C ASN A 429 17.34 17.17 -13.82
N VAL A 430 16.72 16.81 -14.95
CA VAL A 430 15.42 16.13 -14.98
C VAL A 430 15.62 14.66 -15.31
N GLU A 431 14.92 13.78 -14.59
CA GLU A 431 14.72 12.40 -15.04
C GLU A 431 13.38 12.28 -15.77
N PHE A 432 13.42 11.81 -17.02
CA PHE A 432 12.26 11.44 -17.80
C PHE A 432 12.14 9.91 -17.79
N ASP A 433 11.05 9.40 -17.25
CA ASP A 433 10.83 7.96 -17.07
C ASP A 433 9.53 7.52 -17.76
N SER A 434 9.58 6.40 -18.48
CA SER A 434 8.36 5.76 -19.00
C SER A 434 7.51 6.71 -19.88
N ILE A 435 8.18 7.44 -20.78
CA ILE A 435 7.54 8.25 -21.82
C ILE A 435 7.34 7.40 -23.06
N GLN A 436 6.10 7.32 -23.53
CA GLN A 436 5.73 6.64 -24.77
C GLN A 436 5.24 7.65 -25.82
N ILE A 437 5.87 7.64 -26.99
CA ILE A 437 5.44 8.39 -28.17
C ILE A 437 5.06 7.41 -29.27
N SER A 438 3.75 7.28 -29.53
CA SER A 438 3.22 6.34 -30.52
C SER A 438 2.68 7.05 -31.75
N ILE A 439 3.19 6.64 -32.91
CA ILE A 439 2.75 7.11 -34.22
C ILE A 439 1.71 6.13 -34.77
N THR A 440 0.46 6.59 -34.81
CA THR A 440 -0.67 5.82 -35.36
C THR A 440 -1.13 6.36 -36.72
N ALA A 441 -0.54 7.47 -37.19
CA ALA A 441 -0.78 8.02 -38.52
C ALA A 441 -0.47 6.98 -39.62
N ARG A 442 -1.31 6.92 -40.66
CA ARG A 442 -1.20 5.94 -41.74
C ARG A 442 -1.42 6.56 -43.11
N GLY A 443 -0.79 5.97 -44.14
CA GLY A 443 -1.03 6.32 -45.54
C GLY A 443 0.09 7.15 -46.19
N THR A 444 -0.20 7.78 -47.33
CA THR A 444 0.80 8.49 -48.14
C THR A 444 0.82 9.99 -47.87
N THR A 445 2.00 10.56 -47.63
CA THR A 445 2.18 11.99 -47.37
C THR A 445 1.88 12.85 -48.62
N ARG A 446 1.50 14.11 -48.40
CA ARG A 446 1.04 15.03 -49.46
C ARG A 446 2.13 15.30 -50.51
N ASN A 447 1.73 15.34 -51.78
CA ASN A 447 2.62 15.61 -52.91
C ASN A 447 2.85 17.11 -53.16
N ASN A 448 3.55 17.79 -52.26
CA ASN A 448 3.90 19.20 -52.44
C ASN A 448 5.29 19.49 -51.87
N ASN A 449 5.80 20.68 -52.20
CA ASN A 449 7.12 21.13 -51.78
C ASN A 449 7.11 21.88 -50.44
N THR A 450 5.94 22.03 -49.81
CA THR A 450 5.82 22.61 -48.46
C THR A 450 6.50 21.68 -47.45
N THR A 451 7.40 22.25 -46.65
CA THR A 451 8.03 21.55 -45.52
C THR A 451 6.97 21.10 -44.52
N LYS A 452 7.03 19.83 -44.15
CA LYS A 452 6.04 19.17 -43.28
C LYS A 452 6.68 17.98 -42.59
N GLY A 453 6.06 17.44 -41.55
CA GLY A 453 6.50 16.19 -40.95
C GLY A 453 6.58 16.23 -39.44
N TYR A 454 7.31 15.28 -38.88
CA TYR A 454 7.43 15.04 -37.45
C TYR A 454 8.86 15.24 -36.99
N HIS A 455 9.03 16.09 -35.98
CA HIS A 455 10.22 16.14 -35.16
C HIS A 455 9.88 15.51 -33.81
N ILE A 456 10.56 14.42 -33.45
CA ILE A 456 10.21 13.62 -32.29
C ILE A 456 11.45 13.40 -31.43
N GLY A 457 11.41 13.84 -30.18
CA GLY A 457 12.36 13.38 -29.18
C GLY A 457 11.77 13.42 -27.79
N ILE A 458 12.25 12.55 -26.90
CA ILE A 458 11.63 12.39 -25.58
C ILE A 458 11.66 13.69 -24.79
N VAL A 459 12.82 14.38 -24.76
CA VAL A 459 12.94 15.67 -24.09
C VAL A 459 12.34 16.77 -24.95
N ALA A 460 12.75 16.89 -26.21
CA ALA A 460 12.27 17.92 -27.11
C ALA A 460 12.06 17.42 -28.55
N GLY A 461 10.92 17.77 -29.16
CA GLY A 461 10.74 17.56 -30.60
C GLY A 461 11.74 18.38 -31.42
N THR A 462 11.74 19.70 -31.22
CA THR A 462 12.64 20.65 -31.90
C THR A 462 13.47 21.47 -30.91
N VAL A 463 14.76 21.59 -31.19
CA VAL A 463 15.73 22.40 -30.45
C VAL A 463 16.25 23.53 -31.34
N TYR A 464 16.02 24.76 -30.93
CA TYR A 464 16.50 25.94 -31.64
C TYR A 464 17.85 26.45 -31.12
N LYS A 465 18.40 27.50 -31.75
CA LYS A 465 19.59 28.20 -31.26
C LYS A 465 19.43 28.66 -29.80
N ASN A 466 20.54 28.94 -29.12
CA ASN A 466 20.58 29.35 -27.72
C ASN A 466 19.82 28.37 -26.81
N THR A 467 20.06 27.08 -26.96
CA THR A 467 19.48 26.04 -26.10
C THR A 467 20.58 25.17 -25.52
N ALA A 468 20.48 24.86 -24.23
CA ALA A 468 21.31 23.91 -23.52
C ALA A 468 20.42 22.82 -22.89
N ILE A 469 20.44 21.61 -23.44
CA ILE A 469 19.86 20.42 -22.78
C ILE A 469 21.02 19.68 -22.14
N VAL A 470 21.16 19.82 -20.82
CA VAL A 470 22.38 19.43 -20.11
C VAL A 470 22.06 18.64 -18.86
N ASN A 471 22.80 17.55 -18.62
CA ASN A 471 22.65 16.77 -17.40
C ASN A 471 21.21 16.23 -17.20
N ASN A 472 20.65 15.53 -18.20
CA ASN A 472 19.33 14.91 -18.10
C ASN A 472 19.40 13.40 -18.29
N ILE A 473 18.48 12.68 -17.65
CA ILE A 473 18.35 11.23 -17.71
C ILE A 473 17.03 10.91 -18.41
N VAL A 474 17.06 10.12 -19.47
CA VAL A 474 15.88 9.54 -20.11
C VAL A 474 15.97 8.03 -19.97
N LYS A 475 14.98 7.39 -19.37
CA LYS A 475 14.98 5.94 -19.09
C LYS A 475 13.62 5.30 -19.35
N ASN A 476 13.63 4.02 -19.72
CA ASN A 476 12.42 3.23 -19.99
C ASN A 476 11.47 3.86 -21.03
N CYS A 477 12.01 4.62 -21.99
CA CYS A 477 11.18 5.37 -22.94
C CYS A 477 11.04 4.64 -24.27
N THR A 478 9.94 4.89 -24.99
CA THR A 478 9.65 4.26 -26.28
C THR A 478 9.18 5.29 -27.31
N ILE A 479 9.64 5.13 -28.54
CA ILE A 479 9.15 5.87 -29.71
C ILE A 479 8.84 4.84 -30.79
N ASP A 480 7.56 4.60 -31.05
CA ASP A 480 7.12 3.53 -31.95
C ASP A 480 6.15 3.99 -33.04
N ASP A 481 6.18 3.32 -34.19
CA ASP A 481 5.10 3.37 -35.17
C ASP A 481 4.33 2.05 -35.23
N THR A 482 3.00 2.16 -35.25
CA THR A 482 2.10 0.99 -35.31
C THR A 482 1.48 0.82 -36.71
N ASN A 483 1.68 1.81 -37.58
CA ASN A 483 1.15 1.85 -38.93
C ASN A 483 2.21 2.34 -39.92
N THR A 484 2.06 1.95 -41.18
CA THR A 484 2.99 2.37 -42.23
C THR A 484 2.65 3.77 -42.76
N ILE A 485 3.62 4.68 -42.62
CA ILE A 485 3.63 5.97 -43.33
C ILE A 485 4.41 5.82 -44.63
N THR A 486 3.88 6.33 -45.74
CA THR A 486 4.57 6.40 -47.03
C THR A 486 5.00 7.83 -47.34
N ILE A 487 6.30 8.11 -47.25
CA ILE A 487 6.93 9.40 -47.57
C ILE A 487 6.99 9.60 -49.08
N ARG A 488 6.33 10.64 -49.57
CA ARG A 488 6.19 10.90 -51.01
C ARG A 488 7.30 11.73 -51.64
N ASN A 489 7.91 12.63 -50.88
CA ASN A 489 8.90 13.57 -51.36
C ASN A 489 9.80 14.06 -50.22
N SER A 490 10.90 14.69 -50.60
CA SER A 490 11.95 15.16 -49.70
C SER A 490 11.55 16.36 -48.83
N SER A 491 10.34 16.89 -48.94
CA SER A 491 9.87 17.98 -48.07
C SER A 491 9.24 17.47 -46.77
N TYR A 492 9.09 16.14 -46.62
CA TYR A 492 8.70 15.52 -45.36
C TYR A 492 9.94 15.31 -44.47
N GLN A 493 9.98 16.02 -43.35
CA GLN A 493 10.98 15.92 -42.30
C GLN A 493 10.51 14.88 -41.29
N PHE A 494 11.18 13.74 -41.22
CA PHE A 494 10.91 12.72 -40.21
C PHE A 494 12.17 12.54 -39.38
N ALA A 495 12.25 13.30 -38.30
CA ALA A 495 13.45 13.39 -37.46
C ALA A 495 13.14 12.82 -36.09
N VAL A 496 13.82 11.74 -35.70
CA VAL A 496 13.58 11.04 -34.44
C VAL A 496 14.87 10.94 -33.65
N GLY A 497 14.85 11.37 -32.38
CA GLY A 497 15.99 11.26 -31.48
C GLY A 497 15.58 10.86 -30.06
N GLY A 498 16.42 10.13 -29.33
CA GLY A 498 16.12 9.79 -27.93
C GLY A 498 16.03 11.03 -27.02
N ILE A 499 16.83 12.07 -27.29
CA ILE A 499 16.75 13.36 -26.58
C ILE A 499 16.00 14.40 -27.42
N ALA A 500 16.45 14.61 -28.67
CA ALA A 500 15.93 15.65 -29.55
C ALA A 500 15.64 15.14 -30.97
N GLY A 501 14.47 15.46 -31.52
CA GLY A 501 14.15 15.08 -32.90
C GLY A 501 14.95 15.87 -33.93
N TYR A 502 14.88 17.19 -33.84
CA TYR A 502 15.42 18.09 -34.85
C TYR A 502 16.09 19.30 -34.22
N VAL A 503 17.23 19.70 -34.76
CA VAL A 503 17.93 20.93 -34.37
C VAL A 503 17.98 21.89 -35.56
N SER A 504 17.63 23.16 -35.34
CA SER A 504 17.82 24.24 -36.33
C SER A 504 18.02 25.61 -35.69
N ASN A 505 18.31 26.66 -36.46
CA ASN A 505 18.48 28.00 -35.89
C ASN A 505 17.18 28.54 -35.28
N THR A 506 16.14 28.71 -36.10
CA THR A 506 14.77 29.05 -35.64
C THR A 506 13.74 28.28 -36.46
N SER A 507 12.44 28.52 -36.20
CA SER A 507 11.34 27.97 -37.01
C SER A 507 11.30 28.54 -38.44
N SER A 508 11.96 29.67 -38.68
CA SER A 508 11.95 30.40 -39.95
C SER A 508 13.33 30.57 -40.59
N SER A 509 14.40 30.19 -39.88
CA SER A 509 15.78 30.27 -40.37
C SER A 509 16.51 28.96 -40.20
N GLU A 510 17.24 28.60 -41.25
CA GLU A 510 18.15 27.47 -41.30
C GLU A 510 19.57 27.95 -41.63
N THR A 511 19.92 29.18 -41.27
CA THR A 511 21.32 29.65 -41.35
C THR A 511 22.05 29.30 -40.07
N ASP A 512 23.37 29.14 -40.13
CA ASP A 512 24.17 28.98 -38.90
C ASP A 512 23.99 30.20 -37.98
N PRO A 513 23.57 30.02 -36.70
CA PRO A 513 23.44 31.12 -35.76
C PRO A 513 24.81 31.63 -35.28
N GLY A 514 25.91 30.95 -35.61
CA GLY A 514 27.26 31.28 -35.17
C GLY A 514 27.63 30.56 -33.88
N ALA A 515 28.92 30.30 -33.67
CA ALA A 515 29.42 29.40 -32.63
C ALA A 515 28.90 29.72 -31.20
N GLY A 516 28.76 30.99 -30.85
CA GLY A 516 28.27 31.41 -29.53
C GLY A 516 26.76 31.31 -29.32
N GLN A 517 26.00 30.95 -30.35
CA GLN A 517 24.54 30.82 -30.30
C GLN A 517 24.06 29.42 -30.66
N ARG A 518 24.97 28.48 -30.94
CA ARG A 518 24.56 27.12 -31.29
C ARG A 518 23.98 26.41 -30.07
N TYR A 519 23.16 25.40 -30.33
CA TYR A 519 22.65 24.50 -29.31
C TYR A 519 23.79 23.72 -28.63
N SER A 520 23.53 23.24 -27.42
CA SER A 520 24.30 22.21 -26.76
C SER A 520 23.36 21.11 -26.23
N ILE A 521 23.71 19.85 -26.51
CA ILE A 521 23.15 18.67 -25.85
C ILE A 521 24.33 17.94 -25.24
N GLU A 522 24.41 18.00 -23.90
CA GLU A 522 25.61 17.58 -23.17
C GLU A 522 25.26 16.74 -21.94
N ASN A 523 26.11 15.76 -21.61
CA ASN A 523 25.98 14.98 -20.38
C ASN A 523 24.58 14.34 -20.20
N CYS A 524 24.00 13.82 -21.27
CA CYS A 524 22.67 13.23 -21.26
C CYS A 524 22.73 11.71 -21.42
N PHE A 525 21.84 11.01 -20.73
CA PHE A 525 21.62 9.59 -20.89
C PHE A 525 20.27 9.35 -21.57
N ALA A 526 20.25 8.49 -22.58
CA ALA A 526 19.03 8.11 -23.29
C ALA A 526 18.94 6.59 -23.40
N ASP A 527 18.12 5.99 -22.54
CA ASP A 527 17.62 4.63 -22.68
C ASP A 527 16.24 4.66 -23.35
N VAL A 528 16.25 4.50 -24.67
CA VAL A 528 15.07 4.67 -25.53
C VAL A 528 15.02 3.59 -26.60
N GLU A 529 13.92 2.84 -26.63
CA GLU A 529 13.60 1.96 -27.75
C GLU A 529 12.90 2.74 -28.86
N ILE A 530 13.47 2.72 -30.06
CA ILE A 530 12.98 3.44 -31.23
C ILE A 530 12.61 2.43 -32.32
N ALA A 531 11.33 2.30 -32.64
CA ALA A 531 10.82 1.39 -33.66
C ALA A 531 10.02 2.19 -34.71
N ILE A 532 10.67 2.60 -35.81
CA ILE A 532 10.06 3.48 -36.82
C ILE A 532 10.40 2.97 -38.23
N ASP A 533 9.43 2.45 -38.97
CA ASP A 533 9.61 1.94 -40.34
C ASP A 533 8.70 2.67 -41.35
N ALA A 534 9.20 3.79 -41.90
CA ALA A 534 8.48 4.53 -42.93
C ALA A 534 8.84 4.05 -44.34
N THR A 535 7.85 3.90 -45.22
CA THR A 535 8.08 3.53 -46.62
C THR A 535 8.37 4.75 -47.50
N LEU A 536 9.24 4.63 -48.50
CA LEU A 536 9.49 5.68 -49.49
C LEU A 536 8.67 5.42 -50.76
N ARG A 537 7.86 6.40 -51.20
CA ARG A 537 7.10 6.26 -52.45
C ARG A 537 8.05 6.21 -53.65
N ASN A 538 7.80 5.26 -54.56
CA ASN A 538 8.59 5.01 -55.77
C ASN A 538 10.07 4.71 -55.51
N ASN A 539 10.46 4.39 -54.26
CA ASN A 539 11.85 4.20 -53.84
C ASN A 539 12.81 5.31 -54.31
N THR A 540 12.30 6.53 -54.54
CA THR A 540 13.12 7.63 -55.04
C THR A 540 13.93 8.21 -53.89
N LEU A 541 15.24 8.04 -53.94
CA LEU A 541 16.16 8.20 -52.80
C LEU A 541 16.29 9.63 -52.29
N SER A 542 16.06 10.62 -53.15
CA SER A 542 15.95 12.01 -52.73
C SER A 542 14.83 12.22 -51.71
N ASN A 543 13.78 11.39 -51.73
CA ASN A 543 12.65 11.47 -50.79
C ASN A 543 13.03 11.13 -49.35
N ALA A 544 14.14 10.39 -49.14
CA ALA A 544 14.63 10.01 -47.82
C ALA A 544 15.61 11.03 -47.22
N GLY A 545 15.99 12.08 -47.96
CA GLY A 545 17.01 13.03 -47.54
C GLY A 545 16.73 13.77 -46.23
N GLN A 546 15.51 13.70 -45.71
CA GLN A 546 15.09 14.28 -44.43
C GLN A 546 14.43 13.26 -43.49
N TYR A 547 14.76 11.98 -43.64
CA TYR A 547 14.33 10.92 -42.73
C TYR A 547 15.54 10.36 -41.97
N ALA A 548 15.63 10.68 -40.68
CA ALA A 548 16.76 10.29 -39.85
C ALA A 548 16.35 9.92 -38.43
N ILE A 549 17.07 8.95 -37.88
CA ILE A 549 16.90 8.43 -36.54
C ILE A 549 18.26 8.45 -35.84
N GLY A 550 18.36 9.17 -34.74
CA GLY A 550 19.54 9.20 -33.89
C GLY A 550 19.22 8.65 -32.50
N GLY A 551 20.17 7.98 -31.85
CA GLY A 551 19.96 7.61 -30.44
C GLY A 551 19.86 8.84 -29.53
N ILE A 552 20.59 9.92 -29.82
CA ILE A 552 20.48 11.21 -29.11
C ILE A 552 19.71 12.25 -29.93
N VAL A 553 20.14 12.54 -31.17
CA VAL A 553 19.54 13.57 -32.03
C VAL A 553 19.18 13.04 -33.42
N GLY A 554 17.94 13.24 -33.89
CA GLY A 554 17.57 12.82 -35.24
C GLY A 554 18.34 13.55 -36.34
N ILE A 555 18.04 14.83 -36.53
CA ILE A 555 18.66 15.68 -37.56
C ILE A 555 19.27 16.91 -36.93
N ILE A 556 20.52 17.19 -37.25
CA ILE A 556 21.19 18.45 -36.90
C ILE A 556 21.27 19.33 -38.14
N ARG A 557 20.58 20.48 -38.14
CA ARG A 557 20.56 21.39 -39.29
C ARG A 557 21.15 22.76 -38.97
N SER A 558 22.14 23.13 -39.77
CA SER A 558 22.82 24.43 -39.78
C SER A 558 23.37 24.81 -38.41
N GLN A 559 23.63 23.82 -37.56
CA GLN A 559 24.29 23.99 -36.28
C GLN A 559 25.38 22.92 -36.21
N PRO A 560 26.55 23.14 -36.86
CA PRO A 560 27.59 22.13 -37.07
C PRO A 560 28.35 21.74 -35.80
N VAL A 561 27.66 21.21 -34.80
CA VAL A 561 28.21 20.70 -33.54
C VAL A 561 27.61 19.32 -33.27
N TRP A 562 28.41 18.40 -32.71
CA TRP A 562 27.95 17.08 -32.30
C TRP A 562 27.52 17.09 -30.83
N PRO A 563 26.53 16.28 -30.41
CA PRO A 563 26.24 16.05 -29.00
C PRO A 563 27.50 15.58 -28.27
N SER A 564 27.72 16.06 -27.06
CA SER A 564 28.94 15.79 -26.29
C SER A 564 28.63 15.05 -25.00
N ASN A 565 29.51 14.11 -24.65
CA ASN A 565 29.42 13.36 -23.39
C ASN A 565 28.05 12.72 -23.13
N CYS A 566 27.34 12.31 -24.18
CA CYS A 566 26.04 11.65 -24.05
C CYS A 566 26.20 10.13 -24.12
N LEU A 567 25.26 9.36 -23.55
CA LEU A 567 25.21 7.91 -23.69
C LEU A 567 23.84 7.48 -24.23
N TYR A 568 23.83 6.77 -25.35
CA TYR A 568 22.65 6.08 -25.85
C TYR A 568 22.65 4.59 -25.50
N VAL A 569 21.50 4.12 -25.03
CA VAL A 569 21.17 2.71 -24.78
C VAL A 569 19.79 2.45 -25.40
N GLY A 570 19.60 1.30 -26.03
CA GLY A 570 18.29 0.90 -26.55
C GLY A 570 18.34 0.34 -27.96
N SER A 571 17.20 -0.06 -28.47
CA SER A 571 17.09 -0.60 -29.83
C SER A 571 16.69 0.52 -30.81
N ILE A 572 17.22 0.51 -32.04
CA ILE A 572 16.71 1.37 -33.13
C ILE A 572 16.28 0.47 -34.29
N ASN A 573 15.07 -0.02 -34.24
CA ASN A 573 14.48 -0.78 -35.33
C ASN A 573 13.77 0.16 -36.32
N GLY A 574 14.52 0.69 -37.29
CA GLY A 574 13.92 1.56 -38.31
C GLY A 574 14.63 1.57 -39.65
N ASN A 575 14.29 2.55 -40.48
CA ASN A 575 14.94 2.83 -41.75
C ASN A 575 15.27 4.32 -41.93
N GLY A 576 15.91 4.70 -43.05
CA GLY A 576 16.46 6.05 -43.25
C GLY A 576 17.94 6.18 -42.82
N PHE A 577 18.35 7.39 -42.43
CA PHE A 577 19.68 7.66 -41.87
C PHE A 577 19.72 7.31 -40.39
N ILE A 578 20.48 6.30 -40.02
CA ILE A 578 20.54 5.85 -38.63
C ILE A 578 21.96 5.95 -38.08
N GLY A 579 22.06 6.49 -36.86
CA GLY A 579 23.30 6.55 -36.09
C GLY A 579 23.02 6.53 -34.57
N PRO A 580 23.93 5.99 -33.76
CA PRO A 580 23.70 5.86 -32.31
C PRO A 580 23.71 7.21 -31.58
N ILE A 581 24.41 8.22 -32.09
CA ILE A 581 24.41 9.57 -31.50
C ILE A 581 23.50 10.49 -32.30
N PHE A 582 23.71 10.60 -33.61
CA PHE A 582 22.83 11.37 -34.47
C PHE A 582 22.54 10.66 -35.78
N GLY A 583 21.36 10.93 -36.38
CA GLY A 583 20.99 10.35 -37.68
C GLY A 583 21.83 10.95 -38.81
N TYR A 584 21.81 12.26 -38.98
CA TYR A 584 22.77 12.99 -39.81
C TYR A 584 22.93 14.45 -39.38
N LEU A 585 24.00 15.10 -39.86
CA LEU A 585 24.22 16.53 -39.71
C LEU A 585 24.36 17.21 -41.07
N ARG A 586 23.66 18.33 -41.24
CA ARG A 586 23.69 19.16 -42.44
C ARG A 586 23.96 20.60 -42.06
N ASN A 587 25.05 21.18 -42.53
CA ASN A 587 25.35 22.59 -42.37
C ASN A 587 25.04 23.35 -43.67
N SER A 588 25.88 23.20 -44.68
CA SER A 588 25.74 23.85 -45.99
C SER A 588 25.46 22.87 -47.13
N THR A 589 25.75 21.58 -46.92
CA THR A 589 25.61 20.54 -47.95
C THR A 589 24.14 20.30 -48.30
N ALA A 590 23.75 20.29 -49.59
CA ALA A 590 22.36 20.03 -49.99
C ALA A 590 21.99 18.54 -49.86
N TYR A 591 20.76 18.22 -49.42
CA TYR A 591 20.25 16.83 -49.38
C TYR A 591 19.51 16.41 -50.67
N THR A 592 19.48 17.27 -51.69
CA THR A 592 18.72 17.04 -52.95
C THR A 592 19.34 15.97 -53.85
N SER A 593 20.52 15.46 -53.50
CA SER A 593 21.28 14.49 -54.28
C SER A 593 21.90 13.43 -53.38
N THR A 594 21.90 12.18 -53.86
CA THR A 594 22.43 11.01 -53.14
C THR A 594 23.94 11.09 -52.91
N TYR A 595 24.69 11.81 -53.74
CA TYR A 595 26.14 11.98 -53.59
C TYR A 595 26.55 12.65 -52.27
N ASN A 596 25.67 13.51 -51.73
CA ASN A 596 25.96 14.28 -50.52
C ASN A 596 25.67 13.48 -49.23
N PHE A 597 24.95 12.37 -49.33
CA PHE A 597 24.46 11.65 -48.17
C PHE A 597 25.56 11.07 -47.29
N ALA A 598 26.68 10.63 -47.86
CA ALA A 598 27.82 10.17 -47.06
C ALA A 598 28.40 11.29 -46.20
N THR A 599 28.50 12.50 -46.74
CA THR A 599 28.96 13.70 -46.01
C THR A 599 28.00 14.04 -44.87
N LEU A 600 26.69 14.02 -45.13
CA LEU A 600 25.66 14.31 -44.13
C LEU A 600 25.67 13.26 -43.00
N TRP A 601 25.66 11.98 -43.36
CA TRP A 601 25.60 10.87 -42.40
C TRP A 601 26.81 10.84 -41.48
N ASN A 602 28.03 10.96 -42.03
CA ASN A 602 29.26 11.03 -41.21
C ASN A 602 29.39 12.34 -40.42
N GLY A 603 28.50 13.32 -40.68
CA GLY A 603 28.54 14.63 -40.05
C GLY A 603 29.76 15.46 -40.42
N ASN A 604 30.34 15.24 -41.61
CA ASN A 604 31.53 15.96 -42.09
C ASN A 604 31.28 17.47 -42.26
N ASP A 605 30.02 17.87 -42.39
CA ASP A 605 29.57 19.27 -42.39
C ASP A 605 29.87 20.01 -41.06
N ALA A 606 30.21 19.26 -40.01
CA ALA A 606 30.69 19.81 -38.74
C ALA A 606 32.18 20.20 -38.76
N GLY A 607 32.93 19.82 -39.80
CA GLY A 607 34.38 19.95 -39.86
C GLY A 607 35.10 18.83 -39.10
N ASN A 608 36.34 19.09 -38.66
CA ASN A 608 37.21 18.12 -37.99
C ASN A 608 36.92 18.01 -36.49
N LEU A 609 35.67 17.72 -36.12
CA LEU A 609 35.31 17.44 -34.72
C LEU A 609 35.72 16.02 -34.31
N THR A 610 35.90 15.84 -33.01
CA THR A 610 36.11 14.52 -32.38
C THR A 610 34.90 14.20 -31.53
N MET A 611 34.36 12.99 -31.70
CA MET A 611 33.22 12.49 -30.95
C MET A 611 33.67 12.01 -29.57
N ASP A 612 32.94 12.43 -28.56
CA ASP A 612 33.09 12.08 -27.14
C ASP A 612 31.76 11.61 -26.52
N SER A 613 30.78 11.26 -27.35
CA SER A 613 29.55 10.59 -26.92
C SER A 613 29.59 9.08 -27.20
N TYR A 614 28.83 8.33 -26.42
CA TYR A 614 28.93 6.90 -26.23
C TYR A 614 27.63 6.17 -26.59
N PHE A 615 27.74 4.88 -26.87
CA PHE A 615 26.60 3.98 -27.03
C PHE A 615 26.92 2.59 -26.50
N ASN A 616 25.93 1.87 -25.98
CA ASN A 616 26.07 0.47 -25.56
C ASN A 616 25.47 -0.47 -26.60
N SER A 617 24.21 -0.86 -26.42
CA SER A 617 23.51 -1.76 -27.33
C SER A 617 22.77 -0.91 -28.34
N TYR A 618 23.07 -1.09 -29.63
CA TYR A 618 22.31 -0.52 -30.74
C TYR A 618 22.25 -1.59 -31.83
N SER A 619 21.03 -1.88 -32.27
CA SER A 619 20.80 -2.70 -33.46
C SER A 619 19.95 -1.94 -34.45
N ALA A 620 20.26 -2.05 -35.73
CA ALA A 620 19.41 -1.57 -36.82
C ALA A 620 19.04 -2.71 -37.76
N LYS A 621 17.72 -2.90 -37.96
CA LYS A 621 17.10 -4.08 -38.62
C LYS A 621 17.76 -5.41 -38.25
N GLY A 622 17.88 -5.67 -36.94
CA GLY A 622 18.44 -6.93 -36.41
C GLY A 622 19.96 -7.06 -36.52
N THR A 623 20.69 -6.00 -36.86
CA THR A 623 22.17 -5.99 -36.92
C THR A 623 22.75 -5.17 -35.79
N TYR A 624 23.62 -5.77 -34.98
CA TYR A 624 24.34 -5.09 -33.90
C TYR A 624 25.62 -4.41 -34.39
N PHE A 625 25.95 -3.27 -33.79
CA PHE A 625 27.21 -2.56 -34.02
C PHE A 625 27.97 -2.37 -32.70
N THR A 626 29.28 -2.55 -32.73
CA THR A 626 30.14 -2.51 -31.52
C THR A 626 31.48 -1.79 -31.75
N GLN A 627 31.64 -1.07 -32.87
CA GLN A 627 32.87 -0.36 -33.19
C GLN A 627 32.75 1.13 -32.87
N SER A 628 33.75 1.67 -32.18
CA SER A 628 33.88 3.11 -31.93
C SER A 628 34.35 3.86 -33.18
N VAL A 629 33.72 5.01 -33.46
CA VAL A 629 34.11 5.96 -34.50
C VAL A 629 34.17 7.36 -33.89
N THR A 630 35.38 7.85 -33.66
CA THR A 630 35.61 9.15 -33.01
C THR A 630 35.80 10.30 -34.00
N SER A 631 36.42 10.05 -35.16
CA SER A 631 36.64 11.04 -36.23
C SER A 631 36.69 10.35 -37.60
N GLY A 632 36.74 11.11 -38.70
CA GLY A 632 36.83 10.55 -40.05
C GLY A 632 35.55 9.89 -40.60
N THR A 633 35.69 8.99 -41.57
CA THR A 633 34.54 8.28 -42.18
C THR A 633 34.36 6.93 -41.51
N SER A 634 33.11 6.57 -41.20
CA SER A 634 32.79 5.23 -40.76
C SER A 634 32.71 4.24 -41.92
N ASN A 635 33.34 3.09 -41.76
CA ASN A 635 33.22 1.95 -42.68
C ASN A 635 32.17 0.92 -42.19
N GLN A 636 31.60 1.12 -41.00
CA GLN A 636 30.56 0.26 -40.43
C GLN A 636 29.19 0.71 -40.93
N ARG A 637 28.91 0.46 -42.21
CA ARG A 637 27.65 0.81 -42.88
C ARG A 637 27.07 -0.39 -43.60
N ARG A 638 25.75 -0.58 -43.51
CA ARG A 638 25.02 -1.67 -44.20
C ARG A 638 24.35 -1.30 -45.52
N SER A 639 24.86 -0.31 -46.25
CA SER A 639 24.40 -0.01 -47.61
C SER A 639 25.57 -0.01 -48.59
N ASN A 640 25.49 -0.88 -49.59
CA ASN A 640 26.53 -1.19 -50.57
C ASN A 640 26.60 -0.17 -51.74
N THR A 641 25.71 0.83 -51.78
CA THR A 641 25.72 1.89 -52.78
C THR A 641 25.32 3.23 -52.15
N THR A 642 25.99 4.33 -52.55
CA THR A 642 25.53 5.71 -52.27
C THR A 642 24.11 5.98 -52.81
N ASN A 643 23.62 5.10 -53.69
CA ASN A 643 22.30 5.10 -54.30
C ASN A 643 21.25 4.26 -53.55
N ASN A 644 21.46 3.85 -52.29
CA ASN A 644 20.39 3.18 -51.52
C ASN A 644 20.36 3.62 -50.06
N ILE A 645 19.84 4.83 -49.83
CA ILE A 645 19.72 5.45 -48.50
C ILE A 645 18.50 5.02 -47.70
N GLY A 646 17.57 4.29 -48.31
CA GLY A 646 16.49 3.67 -47.55
C GLY A 646 17.01 2.79 -46.40
N TYR A 647 18.32 2.48 -46.38
CA TYR A 647 18.96 1.55 -45.46
C TYR A 647 20.37 2.01 -45.00
N VAL A 648 20.66 3.32 -44.90
CA VAL A 648 21.96 3.77 -44.36
C VAL A 648 21.97 3.65 -42.84
N GLN A 649 22.47 2.51 -42.38
CA GLN A 649 22.47 2.14 -40.97
C GLN A 649 23.87 1.74 -40.53
N GLY A 650 24.26 2.23 -39.35
CA GLY A 650 25.46 1.82 -38.65
C GLY A 650 25.99 2.89 -37.71
N VAL A 651 27.26 2.80 -37.33
CA VAL A 651 27.87 3.80 -36.44
C VAL A 651 28.53 4.85 -37.31
N ASN A 652 27.89 5.99 -37.54
CA ASN A 652 28.52 7.15 -38.19
C ASN A 652 29.52 7.86 -37.28
N LYS A 653 29.15 8.05 -36.01
CA LYS A 653 29.95 8.61 -34.91
C LYS A 653 29.45 8.08 -33.58
N GLY A 654 30.37 7.72 -32.69
CA GLY A 654 30.06 7.28 -31.32
C GLY A 654 31.13 6.35 -30.77
N ILE A 655 31.28 6.32 -29.45
CA ILE A 655 32.22 5.44 -28.75
C ILE A 655 31.44 4.26 -28.17
N TYR A 656 31.76 3.04 -28.57
CA TYR A 656 31.12 1.85 -28.02
C TYR A 656 31.58 1.65 -26.57
N GLN A 657 30.61 1.41 -25.68
CA GLN A 657 30.81 1.15 -24.27
C GLN A 657 30.05 -0.11 -23.87
N SER A 658 30.75 -1.21 -23.59
CA SER A 658 30.14 -2.51 -23.28
C SER A 658 29.50 -2.58 -21.89
N ASP A 659 30.01 -1.81 -20.94
CA ASP A 659 29.48 -1.69 -19.57
C ASP A 659 29.11 -0.24 -19.31
N ILE A 660 27.82 0.06 -19.27
CA ILE A 660 27.34 1.43 -19.08
C ILE A 660 27.73 2.00 -17.72
N SER A 661 27.94 1.17 -16.69
CA SER A 661 28.22 1.66 -15.33
C SER A 661 29.50 2.49 -15.23
N THR A 662 30.47 2.25 -16.12
CA THR A 662 31.75 2.99 -16.14
C THR A 662 31.56 4.47 -16.50
N MET A 663 30.46 4.81 -17.19
CA MET A 663 30.12 6.20 -17.54
C MET A 663 29.78 7.05 -16.32
N LEU A 664 29.50 6.45 -15.15
CA LEU A 664 29.20 7.19 -13.93
C LEU A 664 30.28 8.21 -13.57
N SER A 665 31.56 7.83 -13.69
CA SER A 665 32.69 8.72 -13.43
C SER A 665 32.76 9.87 -14.43
N THR A 666 32.54 9.59 -15.72
CA THR A 666 32.50 10.59 -16.79
C THR A 666 31.39 11.60 -16.55
N PHE A 667 30.17 11.13 -16.24
CA PHE A 667 29.03 11.99 -15.95
C PHE A 667 29.25 12.85 -14.70
N ASN A 668 29.80 12.27 -13.64
CA ASN A 668 30.07 13.00 -12.40
C ASN A 668 31.25 13.98 -12.52
N ASN A 669 32.24 13.69 -13.37
CA ASN A 669 33.32 14.63 -13.67
C ASN A 669 32.79 15.85 -14.42
N TYR A 670 31.95 15.64 -15.44
CA TYR A 670 31.27 16.74 -16.14
C TYR A 670 30.38 17.55 -15.20
N ALA A 671 29.58 16.88 -14.37
CA ALA A 671 28.61 17.55 -13.51
C ALA A 671 29.25 18.58 -12.56
N GLY A 672 30.49 18.33 -12.11
CA GLY A 672 31.25 19.30 -11.31
C GLY A 672 30.47 19.79 -10.07
N SER A 673 30.56 21.09 -9.78
CA SER A 673 29.73 21.81 -8.80
C SER A 673 28.42 22.33 -9.38
N ASP A 674 28.32 22.37 -10.71
CA ASP A 674 27.32 23.15 -11.42
C ASP A 674 26.02 22.36 -11.59
N TYR A 675 26.13 21.05 -11.73
CA TYR A 675 25.02 20.12 -11.95
C TYR A 675 24.91 19.05 -10.86
N LEU A 676 23.76 18.36 -10.82
CA LEU A 676 23.57 17.25 -9.89
C LEU A 676 24.42 16.05 -10.26
N LYS A 677 24.93 15.37 -9.23
CA LYS A 677 25.66 14.13 -9.38
C LYS A 677 24.71 12.97 -9.68
N TRP A 678 25.24 12.01 -10.39
CA TRP A 678 24.59 10.79 -10.81
C TRP A 678 24.96 9.66 -9.84
N LYS A 679 24.05 8.70 -9.69
CA LYS A 679 24.29 7.38 -9.12
C LYS A 679 23.88 6.32 -10.13
N TYR A 680 24.51 5.15 -10.03
CA TYR A 680 24.16 3.98 -10.82
C TYR A 680 23.77 2.85 -9.86
N THR A 681 22.54 2.37 -9.95
CA THR A 681 21.99 1.35 -9.04
C THR A 681 20.97 0.52 -9.81
N ASN A 682 20.95 -0.80 -9.58
CA ASN A 682 20.02 -1.73 -10.22
C ASN A 682 19.98 -1.62 -11.75
N GLY A 683 21.14 -1.43 -12.39
CA GLY A 683 21.24 -1.42 -13.85
C GLY A 683 20.94 -0.07 -14.53
N THR A 684 20.52 0.96 -13.78
CA THR A 684 20.13 2.27 -14.36
C THR A 684 20.80 3.44 -13.66
N PHE A 685 20.87 4.57 -14.37
CA PHE A 685 21.25 5.87 -13.83
C PHE A 685 20.07 6.59 -13.16
N SER A 686 20.38 7.38 -12.14
CA SER A 686 19.48 8.36 -11.51
C SER A 686 20.31 9.48 -10.88
N PHE A 687 19.69 10.60 -10.53
CA PHE A 687 20.34 11.68 -9.80
C PHE A 687 20.41 11.37 -8.30
N ILE A 688 21.44 11.93 -7.70
CA ILE A 688 21.51 12.14 -6.26
C ILE A 688 20.80 13.46 -6.01
N LYS A 689 19.56 13.40 -5.50
CA LYS A 689 18.83 14.60 -5.06
C LYS A 689 19.72 15.40 -4.11
N ARG A 690 19.68 16.72 -4.23
CA ARG A 690 20.58 17.58 -3.47
C ARG A 690 20.25 17.52 -1.98
N PHE A 691 18.97 17.64 -1.67
CA PHE A 691 18.39 17.38 -0.36
C PHE A 691 16.87 17.26 -0.53
N ASN A 692 16.25 16.65 0.45
CA ASN A 692 14.81 16.52 0.65
C ASN A 692 14.47 17.12 2.02
N THR A 693 13.20 17.48 2.15
CA THR A 693 12.65 18.03 3.38
C THR A 693 11.48 17.17 3.83
N SER A 694 11.45 16.84 5.11
CA SER A 694 10.32 16.18 5.77
C SER A 694 9.99 16.89 7.08
N ILE A 695 8.86 16.53 7.68
CA ILE A 695 8.42 17.09 8.95
C ILE A 695 8.48 16.01 10.02
N ASP A 696 9.16 16.32 11.11
CA ASP A 696 9.11 15.61 12.37
C ASP A 696 8.06 16.27 13.26
N ASP A 697 7.02 15.51 13.55
CA ASP A 697 5.87 15.86 14.35
C ASP A 697 5.87 15.11 15.71
N SER A 698 6.95 14.42 16.08
CA SER A 698 7.01 13.60 17.30
C SER A 698 6.86 14.41 18.58
N ASN A 699 7.06 15.72 18.52
CA ASN A 699 6.98 16.67 19.63
C ASN A 699 5.86 17.69 19.42
N ALA A 700 4.78 17.32 18.71
CA ALA A 700 3.58 18.15 18.56
C ALA A 700 3.16 18.74 19.92
N PRO A 701 2.79 20.04 19.98
CA PRO A 701 2.43 20.94 18.88
C PRO A 701 3.62 21.66 18.22
N THR A 702 4.85 21.26 18.51
CA THR A 702 6.04 21.74 17.80
C THR A 702 6.41 20.77 16.68
N TYR A 703 6.44 21.28 15.46
CA TYR A 703 6.79 20.56 14.23
C TYR A 703 8.14 21.05 13.74
N LYS A 704 9.05 20.12 13.45
CA LYS A 704 10.42 20.42 13.05
C LYS A 704 10.69 19.93 11.63
N VAL A 705 11.37 20.75 10.84
CA VAL A 705 11.85 20.39 9.51
C VAL A 705 13.10 19.52 9.64
N ILE A 706 13.07 18.35 9.04
CA ILE A 706 14.23 17.47 8.89
C ILE A 706 14.72 17.57 7.45
N THR A 707 16.04 17.74 7.31
CA THR A 707 16.71 17.82 6.01
C THR A 707 17.88 16.85 5.94
N ASP A 708 18.07 16.20 4.80
CA ASP A 708 19.21 15.32 4.49
C ASP A 708 20.27 16.06 3.63
N ASN A 709 20.50 17.36 3.91
CA ASN A 709 21.38 18.19 3.10
C ASN A 709 22.86 18.03 3.47
N GLN A 710 23.65 17.48 2.56
CA GLN A 710 25.11 17.34 2.71
C GLN A 710 25.92 18.49 2.06
N TYR A 711 25.26 19.39 1.33
CA TYR A 711 25.90 20.42 0.51
C TYR A 711 25.97 21.79 1.17
N SER A 712 25.04 22.09 2.07
CA SER A 712 25.01 23.37 2.79
C SER A 712 24.48 23.15 4.20
N SER A 713 25.17 23.74 5.18
CA SER A 713 24.67 23.86 6.55
C SER A 713 23.82 25.12 6.77
N ASN A 714 23.82 26.05 5.81
CA ASN A 714 23.14 27.34 5.91
C ASN A 714 21.82 27.28 5.12
N LEU A 715 20.78 26.78 5.78
CA LEU A 715 19.43 26.69 5.24
C LEU A 715 18.61 27.92 5.64
N THR A 716 17.74 28.37 4.74
CA THR A 716 16.71 29.37 5.06
C THR A 716 15.32 28.76 4.91
N TYR A 717 14.39 29.20 5.75
CA TYR A 717 13.05 28.65 5.87
C TYR A 717 12.03 29.76 5.64
N LYS A 718 11.01 29.50 4.82
CA LYS A 718 9.83 30.35 4.68
C LYS A 718 8.58 29.52 4.93
N TRP A 719 7.85 29.88 5.98
CA TRP A 719 6.66 29.17 6.41
C TRP A 719 5.40 29.83 5.86
N TYR A 720 4.47 29.01 5.38
CA TYR A 720 3.16 29.39 4.92
C TYR A 720 2.11 28.67 5.76
N ILE A 721 1.10 29.42 6.22
CA ILE A 721 -0.04 28.91 6.97
C ILE A 721 -1.29 29.30 6.18
N ASN A 722 -2.02 28.30 5.68
CA ASN A 722 -3.18 28.50 4.81
C ASN A 722 -2.85 29.46 3.65
N ASP A 723 -1.75 29.18 2.93
CA ASP A 723 -1.21 29.96 1.82
C ASP A 723 -0.69 31.37 2.16
N VAL A 724 -0.70 31.79 3.43
CA VAL A 724 -0.18 33.08 3.88
C VAL A 724 1.19 32.91 4.50
N ILE A 725 2.19 33.69 4.03
CA ILE A 725 3.53 33.68 4.59
C ILE A 725 3.53 34.24 6.02
N ASP A 726 4.25 33.59 6.93
CA ASP A 726 4.54 34.10 8.27
C ASP A 726 6.00 34.56 8.35
N GLU A 727 6.22 35.87 8.21
CA GLU A 727 7.56 36.48 8.21
C GLU A 727 8.28 36.37 9.57
N SER A 728 7.57 36.05 10.65
CA SER A 728 8.18 35.88 11.97
C SER A 728 8.88 34.52 12.12
N LEU A 729 8.52 33.55 11.29
CA LEU A 729 9.07 32.19 11.31
C LEU A 729 10.22 32.07 10.32
N THR A 730 11.44 32.06 10.85
CA THR A 730 12.69 31.94 10.06
C THR A 730 13.52 30.69 10.39
N GLY A 731 13.12 29.96 11.44
CA GLY A 731 13.80 28.75 11.90
C GLY A 731 13.28 27.47 11.25
N ASP A 732 13.88 26.36 11.65
CA ASP A 732 13.55 24.99 11.21
C ASP A 732 12.34 24.39 11.96
N SER A 733 11.62 25.17 12.77
CA SER A 733 10.48 24.66 13.52
C SER A 733 9.37 25.68 13.64
N ILE A 734 8.13 25.18 13.74
CA ILE A 734 6.93 25.94 14.06
C ILE A 734 6.25 25.31 15.26
N THR A 735 5.73 26.12 16.18
CA THR A 735 4.82 25.67 17.24
C THR A 735 3.43 26.17 16.91
N LYS A 736 2.49 25.27 16.65
CA LYS A 736 1.12 25.61 16.25
C LYS A 736 0.13 24.61 16.83
N GLU A 737 -0.72 25.10 17.73
CA GLU A 737 -1.78 24.32 18.34
C GLU A 737 -2.93 24.07 17.35
N MET A 738 -3.65 22.97 17.55
CA MET A 738 -4.92 22.73 16.86
C MET A 738 -5.96 23.81 17.22
N SER A 739 -6.90 24.05 16.32
CA SER A 739 -7.98 25.04 16.49
C SER A 739 -9.36 24.41 16.33
N TRP A 740 -10.34 24.88 17.09
CA TRP A 740 -11.75 24.52 16.92
C TRP A 740 -12.39 25.11 15.65
N GLU A 741 -11.81 26.19 15.12
CA GLU A 741 -12.43 26.96 14.04
C GLU A 741 -12.07 26.42 12.66
N SER A 742 -10.81 26.04 12.47
CA SER A 742 -10.28 25.69 11.15
C SER A 742 -9.05 24.78 11.23
N GLU A 743 -8.85 24.03 10.16
CA GLU A 743 -7.62 23.29 9.90
C GLU A 743 -6.54 24.29 9.43
N TYR A 744 -5.28 23.97 9.74
CA TYR A 744 -4.13 24.69 9.20
C TYR A 744 -3.40 23.82 8.19
N ASN A 745 -3.32 24.27 6.95
CA ASN A 745 -2.43 23.73 5.94
C ASN A 745 -1.09 24.47 6.05
N ILE A 746 -0.04 23.76 6.42
CA ILE A 746 1.28 24.31 6.66
C ILE A 746 2.23 23.84 5.57
N GLU A 747 2.94 24.78 4.96
CA GLU A 747 4.00 24.50 3.99
C GLU A 747 5.26 25.26 4.37
N VAL A 748 6.41 24.65 4.13
CA VAL A 748 7.71 25.28 4.35
C VAL A 748 8.58 25.14 3.12
N LEU A 749 9.03 26.27 2.61
CA LEU A 749 10.07 26.33 1.58
C LEU A 749 11.42 26.37 2.28
N VAL A 750 12.27 25.39 1.99
CA VAL A 750 13.64 25.32 2.49
C VAL A 750 14.59 25.58 1.34
N TYR A 751 15.50 26.54 1.51
CA TYR A 751 16.46 26.92 0.49
C TYR A 751 17.88 26.78 1.01
N ASP A 752 18.76 26.18 0.22
CA ASP A 752 20.13 25.91 0.63
C ASP A 752 21.18 26.84 0.04
N GLY A 753 20.74 27.90 -0.65
CA GLY A 753 21.60 28.80 -1.41
C GLY A 753 21.66 28.47 -2.91
N LYS A 754 21.10 27.34 -3.35
CA LYS A 754 21.03 26.97 -4.78
C LYS A 754 19.70 26.33 -5.18
N TYR A 755 19.12 25.45 -4.35
CA TYR A 755 17.88 24.74 -4.64
C TYR A 755 16.86 24.90 -3.51
N TYR A 756 15.60 24.85 -3.90
CA TYR A 756 14.47 24.75 -3.00
C TYR A 756 14.03 23.30 -2.79
N SER A 757 13.61 22.97 -1.58
CA SER A 757 12.82 21.79 -1.26
C SER A 757 11.58 22.23 -0.48
N VAL A 758 10.47 21.52 -0.65
CA VAL A 758 9.18 21.87 -0.03
C VAL A 758 8.70 20.72 0.83
N ALA A 759 8.23 21.02 2.03
CA ALA A 759 7.49 20.09 2.86
C ALA A 759 6.13 20.68 3.20
N ALA A 760 5.10 19.83 3.26
CA ALA A 760 3.72 20.20 3.53
C ALA A 760 3.11 19.23 4.54
N PHE A 761 2.27 19.74 5.44
CA PHE A 761 1.50 18.96 6.40
C PHE A 761 0.25 19.73 6.82
N ALA A 762 -0.74 19.02 7.35
CA ALA A 762 -1.96 19.63 7.87
C ALA A 762 -2.05 19.45 9.39
N ILE A 763 -2.44 20.50 10.10
CA ILE A 763 -2.83 20.46 11.49
C ILE A 763 -4.36 20.48 11.50
N PRO A 764 -5.02 19.35 11.81
CA PRO A 764 -6.47 19.24 11.71
C PRO A 764 -7.17 20.21 12.67
N ARG A 765 -8.40 20.57 12.33
CA ARG A 765 -9.28 21.25 13.29
C ARG A 765 -9.73 20.28 14.38
N LEU A 766 -9.94 20.79 15.58
CA LEU A 766 -10.58 20.04 16.66
C LEU A 766 -12.04 19.73 16.28
N THR A 767 -12.41 18.46 16.34
CA THR A 767 -13.77 17.98 16.06
C THR A 767 -14.31 17.22 17.25
N ILE A 768 -15.56 17.49 17.62
CA ILE A 768 -16.35 16.65 18.53
C ILE A 768 -17.40 15.94 17.68
N GLU A 769 -17.32 14.61 17.63
CA GLU A 769 -18.34 13.78 17.00
C GLU A 769 -19.33 13.27 18.07
N ILE A 770 -20.61 13.43 17.80
CA ILE A 770 -21.71 12.97 18.65
C ILE A 770 -22.59 12.07 17.79
N GLU A 771 -22.72 10.82 18.20
CA GLU A 771 -23.64 9.87 17.57
C GLU A 771 -24.97 9.88 18.32
N PHE A 772 -26.06 9.91 17.55
CA PHE A 772 -27.42 9.83 18.05
C PHE A 772 -28.02 8.48 17.65
N ASP A 773 -28.45 7.72 18.65
CA ASP A 773 -29.25 6.51 18.47
C ASP A 773 -30.72 6.87 18.72
N ILE A 774 -31.58 6.62 17.73
CA ILE A 774 -33.00 6.98 17.74
C ILE A 774 -33.83 5.71 17.73
N ASP A 775 -34.40 5.37 18.89
CA ASP A 775 -35.36 4.29 19.04
C ASP A 775 -36.79 4.82 18.89
N ASN A 776 -37.28 4.77 17.65
CA ASN A 776 -38.62 5.25 17.29
C ASN A 776 -39.76 4.44 17.93
N ASN A 777 -39.50 3.22 18.41
CA ASN A 777 -40.54 2.39 19.02
C ASN A 777 -40.79 2.77 20.49
N ASN A 778 -39.80 3.40 21.14
CA ASN A 778 -39.83 3.77 22.55
C ASN A 778 -39.75 5.29 22.79
N ASP A 779 -39.86 6.12 21.75
CA ASP A 779 -39.73 7.59 21.80
C ASP A 779 -38.44 8.04 22.52
N LYS A 780 -37.33 7.32 22.30
CA LYS A 780 -36.06 7.55 23.01
C LYS A 780 -34.95 7.92 22.04
N VAL A 781 -34.28 9.04 22.31
CA VAL A 781 -33.02 9.43 21.65
C VAL A 781 -31.89 9.34 22.66
N THR A 782 -30.83 8.61 22.33
CA THR A 782 -29.61 8.52 23.13
C THR A 782 -28.47 9.17 22.36
N ALA A 783 -27.87 10.22 22.91
CA ALA A 783 -26.68 10.83 22.35
C ALA A 783 -25.45 10.27 23.08
N ARG A 784 -24.43 9.83 22.33
CA ARG A 784 -23.13 9.44 22.86
C ARG A 784 -22.02 10.20 22.16
N LEU A 785 -21.07 10.69 22.95
CA LEU A 785 -19.76 11.07 22.43
C LEU A 785 -19.13 9.79 21.86
N THR A 786 -18.89 9.75 20.56
CA THR A 786 -18.15 8.64 19.96
C THR A 786 -16.73 8.70 20.49
N ARG A 787 -16.07 7.57 20.82
CA ARG A 787 -14.72 7.58 21.45
C ARG A 787 -13.61 8.28 20.63
N ASN A 788 -13.90 8.75 19.42
CA ASN A 788 -13.07 9.67 18.63
C ASN A 788 -13.23 11.15 19.04
N SER A 789 -14.08 11.47 20.01
CA SER A 789 -14.54 12.85 20.31
C SER A 789 -13.59 13.67 21.18
N LEU A 790 -12.39 13.17 21.45
CA LEU A 790 -11.30 13.98 21.96
C LEU A 790 -10.00 13.49 21.32
N THR A 791 -9.92 13.59 20.01
CA THR A 791 -8.62 13.65 19.36
C THR A 791 -7.94 14.95 19.80
N LEU A 792 -7.13 14.84 20.86
CA LEU A 792 -5.77 15.38 20.78
C LEU A 792 -5.10 14.63 19.62
N CYS A 793 -5.49 14.99 18.39
CA CYS A 793 -5.11 14.33 17.15
C CYS A 793 -3.65 14.57 16.85
#